data_AF-A0AAU6L379-F1
#
_entry.id   AF-A0AAU6L379-F1
#
_cell.length_a   1.000
_cell.length_b   1.000
_cell.length_c   1.000
_cell.angle_alpha   90.00
_cell.angle_beta   90.00
_cell.angle_gamma   90.00
#
_symmetry.space_group_name_H-M   'P 1'
#
loop_
_entity.id
_entity.type
_entity.pdbx_description
1 polymer ?
#
loop_
_entity_poly.entity_id
_entity_poly.type
_entity_poly.pdbx_seq_one_letter_code
_entity_poly.pdbx_strand_id
1 'polypeptide(L)'
;MNEARAGMSEIQGEASEELQGAEQAGPRSVQEKRLRSIASRVFGRLTAPIDVDNTPRWDLASPYLLRHAAEHAAESGQLRRLFQDWEFLVHADPHSVLGFGALLEAETPTQALPVYRASLKEHVSVGPDARRHILAVDAARHQWPDISRRLYHPRHAPPTPWQCRWSTASTISFALRAALAHDTAVSSVATGTVDGWSFAVTTSVGDKVARVWDLTTGTLHHEAHGHTAPLTAVAVGGPHPFVVVTAAEDGILRCWDPRSGAILWEEVAHQGEVREIKPCDLDGAFTLVTYGSDGTVSMRDPGTGTAHQLFTAVPSPGAVVVTDTGADDVIAVVGQGQLLSLDPRTGAERQHRVRIGDSPVTAVAAVHVGQRPAVFVAHADGTGRVFDLLGGDLLTTLNCSPDSMATLAVVDTGADCVAVTGGADGTIRLWELERGGRPLRQLAGHFGEISALAAYFTPSARASDPPHSRNADVPTPPKGTRQRMRHGTERDRRARLLDSLSGYVLLSASADHTLHEWNLADGSLRQTFTAHTDTPREISVADVAGRPVAVSSGYDSTARVWALDDRRAQTAGSITFPLPVNSLTVERVNGRILVAAGCGDERLRVLTTSDGRSEGIHLNGTAKVTAVGLGPTREGPVAVVATDDGRLTARRPETGERKWQRAPSNSPLSVLVVGGSRRRPVVLAVDPGDGARLHVHSLTSGRPLPGGLQGREGVSAVAAGRIREKPVAVIGHHDGAVGLWNPVSGTLRRNLSAAGAGVLSVALGATVGGSLVAAAYDDGRLRVWDAETGRPRCFVPVGHAPIIAVGDSSGRPVVVTASPLGNTIRFWDADTGEPHATVTLPDAVGALSMTEGVLAVGYGRELAVFSAVDNPGPWDDADSAPVAPTRPEQGVAESKERYGRRGGRLFPWEFAVLAHICRQGVPLGLSDLRAAFDLHFNRQTMKAILRSLMSKGLLCQGESRGHYMLTEQGRDRVERAIRSRGLPKRRGQMDG
;
A
#
# COMPACT_ATOMS: atom_id res chain seq x y z
N MET A 1 7.68 20.27 52.98
CA MET A 1 9.15 20.04 53.10
C MET A 1 9.50 18.89 54.04
N ASN A 2 8.83 18.72 55.18
CA ASN A 2 9.05 17.57 56.07
C ASN A 2 8.44 16.25 55.56
N GLU A 3 7.31 16.28 54.86
CA GLU A 3 6.73 15.09 54.19
C GLU A 3 7.57 14.59 53.00
N ALA A 4 8.27 15.51 52.31
CA ALA A 4 9.20 15.16 51.24
C ALA A 4 10.47 14.46 51.77
N ARG A 5 10.87 14.74 53.01
CA ARG A 5 11.99 14.06 53.69
C ARG A 5 11.60 12.68 54.23
N ALA A 6 10.38 12.53 54.73
CA ALA A 6 9.86 11.24 55.20
C ALA A 6 9.75 10.24 54.04
N GLY A 7 9.20 10.66 52.90
CA GLY A 7 9.11 9.82 51.69
C GLY A 7 10.47 9.45 51.09
N MET A 8 11.52 10.28 51.23
CA MET A 8 12.88 9.90 50.81
C MET A 8 13.53 8.83 51.70
N SER A 9 13.15 8.76 52.99
CA SER A 9 13.69 7.75 53.91
C SER A 9 13.03 6.38 53.74
N GLU A 10 11.73 6.33 53.45
CA GLU A 10 11.02 5.09 53.07
C GLU A 10 11.55 4.53 51.74
N ILE A 11 11.86 5.41 50.77
CA ILE A 11 12.49 5.04 49.49
C ILE A 11 13.89 4.43 49.68
N GLN A 12 14.63 4.82 50.72
CA GLN A 12 15.94 4.24 51.05
C GLN A 12 15.82 2.93 51.85
N GLY A 13 14.79 2.80 52.69
CA GLY A 13 14.52 1.61 53.50
C GLY A 13 14.09 0.41 52.66
N GLU A 14 13.12 0.58 51.77
CA GLU A 14 12.57 -0.53 50.96
C GLU A 14 13.51 -0.96 49.81
N ALA A 15 14.31 -0.03 49.28
CA ALA A 15 15.36 -0.36 48.30
C ALA A 15 16.44 -1.30 48.88
N SER A 16 16.58 -1.34 50.21
CA SER A 16 17.56 -2.19 50.90
C SER A 16 17.08 -3.63 51.08
N GLU A 17 15.76 -3.89 51.06
CA GLU A 17 15.20 -5.25 51.14
C GLU A 17 15.17 -5.96 49.77
N GLU A 18 14.95 -5.24 48.66
CA GLU A 18 15.07 -5.82 47.30
C GLU A 18 16.52 -6.17 46.90
N LEU A 19 17.52 -5.60 47.59
CA LEU A 19 18.95 -5.82 47.34
C LEU A 19 19.46 -7.18 47.86
N GLN A 20 18.76 -7.83 48.81
CA GLN A 20 19.20 -9.12 49.36
C GLN A 20 18.94 -10.32 48.43
N GLY A 21 18.22 -10.13 47.31
CA GLY A 21 18.00 -11.16 46.29
C GLY A 21 18.90 -11.09 45.05
N ALA A 22 19.84 -10.14 44.97
CA ALA A 22 20.53 -9.77 43.73
C ALA A 22 22.05 -10.08 43.70
N GLU A 23 22.54 -11.03 44.51
CA GLU A 23 23.98 -11.35 44.63
C GLU A 23 24.61 -12.09 43.43
N GLN A 24 23.92 -12.24 42.29
CA GLN A 24 24.48 -12.91 41.09
C GLN A 24 24.53 -12.05 39.81
N ALA A 25 24.25 -10.75 39.86
CA ALA A 25 24.24 -9.88 38.68
C ALA A 25 25.30 -8.77 38.76
N GLY A 26 26.14 -8.60 37.73
CA GLY A 26 27.27 -7.65 37.73
C GLY A 26 26.86 -6.17 37.92
N PRO A 27 27.80 -5.29 38.31
CA PRO A 27 27.52 -3.93 38.79
C PRO A 27 26.82 -3.01 37.78
N ARG A 28 27.04 -3.19 36.47
CA ARG A 28 26.29 -2.46 35.41
C ARG A 28 24.80 -2.79 35.41
N SER A 29 24.44 -4.06 35.60
CA SER A 29 23.04 -4.51 35.59
C SER A 29 22.24 -4.01 36.80
N VAL A 30 22.91 -3.83 37.94
CA VAL A 30 22.29 -3.29 39.17
C VAL A 30 22.01 -1.80 39.01
N GLN A 31 22.95 -1.05 38.42
CA GLN A 31 22.79 0.37 38.13
C GLN A 31 21.66 0.62 37.10
N GLU A 32 21.59 -0.18 36.04
CA GLU A 32 20.51 -0.12 35.05
C GLU A 32 19.13 -0.42 35.65
N LYS A 33 19.02 -1.46 36.49
CA LYS A 33 17.78 -1.77 37.21
C LYS A 33 17.34 -0.61 38.12
N ARG A 34 18.29 0.03 38.80
CA ARG A 34 18.02 1.18 39.66
C ARG A 34 17.52 2.39 38.87
N LEU A 35 18.16 2.70 37.74
CA LEU A 35 17.73 3.79 36.85
C LEU A 35 16.33 3.54 36.27
N ARG A 36 16.03 2.31 35.82
CA ARG A 36 14.69 1.93 35.36
C ARG A 36 13.62 2.07 36.43
N SER A 37 13.93 1.67 37.68
CA SER A 37 13.01 1.83 38.82
C SER A 37 12.67 3.29 39.11
N ILE A 38 13.67 4.17 39.07
CA ILE A 38 13.48 5.62 39.23
C ILE A 38 12.64 6.18 38.07
N ALA A 39 12.99 5.87 36.81
CA ALA A 39 12.26 6.30 35.63
C ALA A 39 10.79 5.84 35.69
N SER A 40 10.53 4.61 36.12
CA SER A 40 9.18 4.07 36.31
C SER A 40 8.36 4.85 37.34
N ARG A 41 8.98 5.27 38.46
CA ARG A 41 8.30 6.09 39.47
C ARG A 41 8.03 7.51 38.97
N VAL A 42 8.96 8.09 38.21
CA VAL A 42 8.79 9.40 37.58
C VAL A 42 7.65 9.36 36.56
N PHE A 43 7.67 8.41 35.64
CA PHE A 43 6.63 8.23 34.64
C PHE A 43 5.24 8.03 35.28
N GLY A 44 5.13 7.14 36.28
CA GLY A 44 3.87 6.92 36.98
C GLY A 44 3.33 8.16 37.72
N ARG A 45 4.22 9.00 38.28
CA ARG A 45 3.80 10.27 38.90
C ARG A 45 3.37 11.31 37.87
N LEU A 46 3.98 11.31 36.68
CA LEU A 46 3.63 12.21 35.59
C LEU A 46 2.24 11.88 35.01
N THR A 47 1.84 10.61 34.98
CA THR A 47 0.53 10.17 34.44
C THR A 47 -0.59 10.15 35.47
N ALA A 48 -0.29 10.01 36.77
CA ALA A 48 -1.29 9.95 37.84
C ALA A 48 -2.35 11.08 37.83
N PRO A 49 -2.04 12.35 37.48
CA PRO A 49 -3.03 13.43 37.45
C PRO A 49 -4.13 13.26 36.39
N ILE A 50 -3.93 12.39 35.39
CA ILE A 50 -4.91 12.15 34.32
C ILE A 50 -5.54 10.75 34.40
N ASP A 51 -5.24 9.95 35.43
CA ASP A 51 -5.91 8.66 35.64
C ASP A 51 -7.29 8.86 36.30
N VAL A 52 -8.35 8.71 35.51
CA VAL A 52 -9.74 8.69 35.98
C VAL A 52 -10.22 7.24 35.97
N ASP A 53 -10.71 6.73 37.10
CA ASP A 53 -11.11 5.32 37.27
C ASP A 53 -10.01 4.32 36.83
N ASN A 54 -8.76 4.61 37.20
CA ASN A 54 -7.58 3.81 36.86
C ASN A 54 -7.32 3.70 35.33
N THR A 55 -7.77 4.70 34.57
CA THR A 55 -7.57 4.82 33.12
C THR A 55 -7.02 6.20 32.75
N PRO A 56 -5.95 6.31 31.95
CA PRO A 56 -5.41 7.60 31.53
C PRO A 56 -6.36 8.40 30.64
N ARG A 57 -6.46 9.71 30.88
CA ARG A 57 -7.19 10.72 30.08
C ARG A 57 -6.21 11.58 29.27
N TRP A 58 -5.72 11.02 28.16
CA TRP A 58 -4.76 11.71 27.28
C TRP A 58 -5.33 12.96 26.59
N ASP A 59 -6.64 13.09 26.51
CA ASP A 59 -7.33 14.30 26.04
C ASP A 59 -7.12 15.52 26.96
N LEU A 60 -6.79 15.27 28.23
CA LEU A 60 -6.49 16.30 29.23
C LEU A 60 -4.98 16.46 29.49
N ALA A 61 -4.13 15.68 28.81
CA ALA A 61 -2.69 15.70 29.02
C ALA A 61 -2.05 17.02 28.54
N SER A 62 -0.99 17.45 29.22
CA SER A 62 -0.25 18.63 28.80
C SER A 62 0.51 18.39 27.48
N PRO A 63 0.78 19.42 26.67
CA PRO A 63 1.58 19.28 25.44
C PRO A 63 2.96 18.64 25.67
N TYR A 64 3.55 18.85 26.85
CA TYR A 64 4.80 18.20 27.24
C TYR A 64 4.65 16.68 27.31
N LEU A 65 3.60 16.17 27.98
CA LEU A 65 3.38 14.73 28.08
C LEU A 65 3.07 14.09 26.74
N LEU A 66 2.29 14.77 25.89
CA LEU A 66 1.99 14.27 24.55
C LEU A 66 3.25 14.15 23.68
N ARG A 67 4.30 14.95 23.94
CA ARG A 67 5.59 14.90 23.24
C ARG A 67 6.60 13.93 23.87
N HIS A 68 6.64 13.82 25.20
CA HIS A 68 7.73 13.13 25.90
C HIS A 68 7.29 11.87 26.66
N ALA A 69 6.00 11.50 26.69
CA ALA A 69 5.57 10.29 27.40
C ALA A 69 6.19 9.01 26.83
N ALA A 70 6.40 8.93 25.51
CA ALA A 70 7.06 7.77 24.90
C ALA A 70 8.55 7.67 25.30
N GLU A 71 9.24 8.79 25.44
CA GLU A 71 10.61 8.87 25.94
C GLU A 71 10.71 8.32 27.37
N HIS A 72 9.91 8.88 28.29
CA HIS A 72 9.85 8.41 29.68
C HIS A 72 9.41 6.95 29.80
N ALA A 73 8.52 6.50 28.93
CA ALA A 73 8.09 5.09 28.87
C ALA A 73 9.20 4.17 28.35
N ALA A 74 10.05 4.63 27.43
CA ALA A 74 11.22 3.89 26.96
C ALA A 74 12.25 3.73 28.09
N GLU A 75 12.58 4.83 28.79
CA GLU A 75 13.53 4.82 29.91
C GLU A 75 13.06 3.93 31.08
N SER A 76 11.74 3.84 31.29
CA SER A 76 11.14 3.03 32.34
C SER A 76 10.82 1.58 31.92
N GLY A 77 11.02 1.22 30.65
CA GLY A 77 10.64 -0.11 30.12
C GLY A 77 9.14 -0.35 30.03
N GLN A 78 8.31 0.71 30.07
CA GLN A 78 6.85 0.64 29.98
C GLN A 78 6.29 0.96 28.60
N LEU A 79 7.17 1.20 27.61
CA LEU A 79 6.82 1.61 26.25
C LEU A 79 5.73 0.73 25.61
N ARG A 80 5.82 -0.60 25.82
CA ARG A 80 4.84 -1.55 25.28
C ARG A 80 3.45 -1.34 25.86
N ARG A 81 3.35 -1.05 27.15
CA ARG A 81 2.07 -0.79 27.82
C ARG A 81 1.45 0.51 27.31
N LEU A 82 2.27 1.55 27.12
CA LEU A 82 1.84 2.83 26.60
C LEU A 82 1.27 2.69 25.18
N PHE A 83 1.95 1.97 24.29
CA PHE A 83 1.50 1.78 22.89
C PHE A 83 0.33 0.80 22.75
N GLN A 84 -0.08 0.09 23.81
CA GLN A 84 -1.35 -0.67 23.82
C GLN A 84 -2.56 0.22 24.12
N ASP A 85 -2.33 1.43 24.65
CA ASP A 85 -3.38 2.41 24.88
C ASP A 85 -3.61 3.23 23.59
N TRP A 86 -4.69 2.92 22.89
CA TRP A 86 -5.05 3.60 21.65
C TRP A 86 -5.42 5.07 21.87
N GLU A 87 -5.83 5.46 23.08
CA GLU A 87 -6.09 6.88 23.39
C GLU A 87 -4.77 7.66 23.45
N PHE A 88 -3.67 7.05 23.91
CA PHE A 88 -2.35 7.69 23.80
C PHE A 88 -2.01 7.97 22.33
N LEU A 89 -2.16 6.97 21.44
CA LEU A 89 -1.83 7.14 20.01
C LEU A 89 -2.69 8.20 19.31
N VAL A 90 -3.95 8.36 19.74
CA VAL A 90 -4.83 9.41 19.22
C VAL A 90 -4.32 10.81 19.57
N HIS A 91 -3.81 11.01 20.78
CA HIS A 91 -3.46 12.34 21.30
C HIS A 91 -1.96 12.69 21.24
N ALA A 92 -1.08 11.69 21.22
CA ALA A 92 0.36 11.86 21.24
C ALA A 92 0.88 12.66 20.04
N ASP A 93 2.06 13.25 20.21
CA ASP A 93 2.82 13.83 19.12
C ASP A 93 3.29 12.72 18.15
N PRO A 94 2.96 12.80 16.85
CA PRO A 94 3.33 11.76 15.89
C PRO A 94 4.84 11.50 15.78
N HIS A 95 5.69 12.52 15.95
CA HIS A 95 7.14 12.34 15.90
C HIS A 95 7.64 11.52 17.09
N SER A 96 7.05 11.74 18.27
CA SER A 96 7.32 10.95 19.48
C SER A 96 6.92 9.48 19.30
N VAL A 97 5.72 9.23 18.75
CA VAL A 97 5.23 7.87 18.46
C VAL A 97 6.17 7.14 17.50
N LEU A 98 6.69 7.83 16.48
CA LEU A 98 7.61 7.24 15.51
C LEU A 98 9.00 6.96 16.07
N GLY A 99 9.59 7.96 16.73
CA GLY A 99 10.97 7.87 17.23
C GLY A 99 11.13 6.72 18.22
N PHE A 100 10.19 6.57 19.16
CA PHE A 100 10.24 5.49 20.15
C PHE A 100 9.59 4.20 19.66
N GLY A 101 8.67 4.27 18.69
CA GLY A 101 8.04 3.09 18.10
C GLY A 101 9.03 2.07 17.52
N ALA A 102 10.17 2.53 16.97
CA ALA A 102 11.23 1.66 16.47
C ALA A 102 11.78 0.70 17.54
N LEU A 103 11.86 1.13 18.81
CA LEU A 103 12.39 0.32 19.91
C LEU A 103 11.51 -0.90 20.24
N LEU A 104 10.19 -0.82 19.98
CA LEU A 104 9.25 -1.90 20.29
C LEU A 104 9.38 -3.09 19.35
N GLU A 105 9.81 -2.86 18.12
CA GLU A 105 9.85 -3.91 17.08
C GLU A 105 10.97 -4.92 17.30
N ALA A 106 12.02 -4.53 18.04
CA ALA A 106 13.11 -5.42 18.46
C ALA A 106 12.67 -6.48 19.49
N GLU A 107 11.58 -6.25 20.23
CA GLU A 107 11.19 -7.09 21.38
C GLU A 107 9.88 -7.86 21.18
N THR A 108 8.90 -7.37 20.41
CA THR A 108 7.70 -8.11 19.96
C THR A 108 6.84 -7.25 19.03
N PRO A 109 6.16 -7.80 18.00
CA PRO A 109 5.29 -7.00 17.13
C PRO A 109 4.08 -6.49 17.92
N THR A 110 4.04 -5.18 18.15
CA THR A 110 2.89 -4.50 18.75
C THR A 110 1.90 -4.18 17.64
N GLN A 111 0.64 -4.58 17.80
CA GLN A 111 -0.42 -4.34 16.82
C GLN A 111 -0.57 -2.84 16.47
N ALA A 112 -0.39 -1.95 17.44
CA ALA A 112 -0.55 -0.51 17.25
C ALA A 112 0.28 0.14 16.13
N LEU A 113 1.56 -0.22 16.00
CA LEU A 113 2.50 0.50 15.15
C LEU A 113 2.21 0.34 13.64
N PRO A 114 1.95 -0.87 13.12
CA PRO A 114 1.55 -1.04 11.73
C PRO A 114 0.31 -0.20 11.35
N VAL A 115 -0.71 -0.17 12.20
CA VAL A 115 -1.94 0.63 11.97
C VAL A 115 -1.62 2.11 11.97
N TYR A 116 -0.84 2.59 12.93
CA TYR A 116 -0.47 4.01 13.02
C TYR A 116 0.40 4.45 11.83
N ARG A 117 1.29 3.57 11.35
CA ARG A 117 2.19 3.85 10.24
C ARG A 117 1.49 3.88 8.88
N ALA A 118 0.37 3.16 8.72
CA ALA A 118 -0.36 3.06 7.46
C ALA A 118 -0.77 4.44 6.89
N SER A 119 -1.14 5.38 7.77
CA SER A 119 -1.59 6.73 7.41
C SER A 119 -0.80 7.81 8.14
N LEU A 120 0.48 7.56 8.37
CA LEU A 120 1.36 8.47 9.10
C LEU A 120 1.34 9.91 8.53
N LYS A 121 1.28 10.04 7.20
CA LYS A 121 1.20 11.34 6.51
C LYS A 121 0.09 12.22 7.06
N GLU A 122 -1.07 11.64 7.29
CA GLU A 122 -2.23 12.37 7.79
C GLU A 122 -2.08 12.67 9.28
N HIS A 123 -1.52 11.76 10.07
CA HIS A 123 -1.40 11.92 11.53
C HIS A 123 -0.61 13.16 11.95
N VAL A 124 0.39 13.58 11.14
CA VAL A 124 1.23 14.76 11.37
C VAL A 124 0.45 16.07 11.23
N SER A 125 -0.50 16.14 10.29
CA SER A 125 -1.21 17.38 9.95
C SER A 125 -2.57 17.51 10.64
N VAL A 126 -3.17 16.40 11.08
CA VAL A 126 -4.53 16.38 11.63
C VAL A 126 -4.57 16.41 13.16
N GLY A 127 -5.65 16.98 13.70
CA GLY A 127 -5.94 16.94 15.13
C GLY A 127 -6.42 15.57 15.62
N PRO A 128 -6.58 15.39 16.95
CA PRO A 128 -6.89 14.09 17.57
C PRO A 128 -8.17 13.42 17.05
N ASP A 129 -9.26 14.15 16.84
CA ASP A 129 -10.53 13.57 16.37
C ASP A 129 -10.42 13.00 14.94
N ALA A 130 -9.76 13.74 14.05
CA ALA A 130 -9.47 13.27 12.70
C ALA A 130 -8.51 12.07 12.73
N ARG A 131 -7.46 12.11 13.57
CA ARG A 131 -6.52 11.01 13.78
C ARG A 131 -7.24 9.74 14.25
N ARG A 132 -8.17 9.87 15.19
CA ARG A 132 -9.01 8.79 15.70
C ARG A 132 -9.81 8.12 14.58
N HIS A 133 -10.45 8.90 13.71
CA HIS A 133 -11.20 8.35 12.58
C HIS A 133 -10.29 7.60 11.59
N ILE A 134 -9.13 8.16 11.27
CA ILE A 134 -8.13 7.53 10.38
C ILE A 134 -7.65 6.20 11.00
N LEU A 135 -7.25 6.21 12.27
CA LEU A 135 -6.82 5.00 12.98
C LEU A 135 -7.93 3.94 13.04
N ALA A 136 -9.19 4.35 13.18
CA ALA A 136 -10.31 3.42 13.18
C ALA A 136 -10.50 2.74 11.82
N VAL A 137 -10.33 3.50 10.73
CA VAL A 137 -10.38 2.98 9.36
C VAL A 137 -9.18 2.07 9.11
N ASP A 138 -7.97 2.48 9.49
CA ASP A 138 -6.77 1.67 9.32
C ASP A 138 -6.81 0.36 10.13
N ALA A 139 -7.33 0.39 11.36
CA ALA A 139 -7.58 -0.83 12.11
C ALA A 139 -8.54 -1.78 11.38
N ALA A 140 -9.56 -1.24 10.68
CA ALA A 140 -10.45 -2.06 9.86
C ALA A 140 -9.73 -2.63 8.62
N ARG A 141 -8.87 -1.84 7.95
CA ARG A 141 -8.03 -2.31 6.83
C ARG A 141 -7.05 -3.42 7.27
N HIS A 142 -6.52 -3.33 8.49
CA HIS A 142 -5.67 -4.36 9.12
C HIS A 142 -6.46 -5.56 9.69
N GLN A 143 -7.76 -5.66 9.42
CA GLN A 143 -8.66 -6.72 9.90
C GLN A 143 -8.78 -6.84 11.43
N TRP A 144 -8.72 -5.71 12.13
CA TRP A 144 -8.95 -5.63 13.58
C TRP A 144 -10.22 -4.84 13.92
N PRO A 145 -11.40 -5.41 13.65
CA PRO A 145 -12.68 -4.73 13.85
C PRO A 145 -12.96 -4.39 15.32
N ASP A 146 -12.34 -5.08 16.27
CA ASP A 146 -12.48 -4.78 17.70
C ASP A 146 -11.81 -3.44 18.06
N ILE A 147 -10.63 -3.18 17.51
CA ILE A 147 -9.90 -1.92 17.71
C ILE A 147 -10.62 -0.78 16.99
N SER A 148 -11.02 -1.00 15.74
CA SER A 148 -11.80 -0.04 14.96
C SER A 148 -13.05 0.42 15.70
N ARG A 149 -13.85 -0.53 16.23
CA ARG A 149 -15.04 -0.21 17.03
C ARG A 149 -14.70 0.57 18.30
N ARG A 150 -13.67 0.19 19.06
CA ARG A 150 -13.26 0.92 20.27
C ARG A 150 -12.91 2.38 19.97
N LEU A 151 -12.24 2.65 18.85
CA LEU A 151 -11.87 4.01 18.45
C LEU A 151 -13.09 4.88 18.13
N TYR A 152 -14.17 4.31 17.61
CA TYR A 152 -15.46 5.01 17.42
C TYR A 152 -16.31 5.12 18.70
N HIS A 153 -15.90 4.44 19.78
CA HIS A 153 -16.53 4.51 21.11
C HIS A 153 -15.51 4.99 22.14
N PRO A 154 -15.01 6.24 22.04
CA PRO A 154 -14.10 6.82 23.02
C PRO A 154 -14.70 6.73 24.42
N ARG A 155 -13.85 6.46 25.42
CA ARG A 155 -14.32 6.33 26.81
C ARG A 155 -14.86 7.64 27.40
N HIS A 156 -14.45 8.78 26.84
CA HIS A 156 -14.69 10.12 27.38
C HIS A 156 -15.65 10.98 26.56
N ALA A 157 -16.14 10.48 25.43
CA ALA A 157 -16.97 11.23 24.49
C ALA A 157 -18.11 10.34 23.95
N PRO A 158 -19.21 10.92 23.45
CA PRO A 158 -20.25 10.13 22.80
C PRO A 158 -19.69 9.41 21.57
N PRO A 159 -20.26 8.25 21.21
CA PRO A 159 -19.76 7.47 20.09
C PRO A 159 -19.98 8.20 18.76
N THR A 160 -19.04 8.04 17.84
CA THR A 160 -19.18 8.56 16.48
C THR A 160 -20.39 7.87 15.82
N PRO A 161 -21.35 8.60 15.25
CA PRO A 161 -22.61 8.04 14.74
C PRO A 161 -22.43 7.12 13.52
N TRP A 162 -21.26 7.15 12.87
CA TRP A 162 -20.90 6.31 11.74
C TRP A 162 -19.62 5.53 12.02
N GLN A 163 -19.63 4.24 11.68
CA GLN A 163 -18.53 3.33 11.93
C GLN A 163 -18.10 2.64 10.64
N CYS A 164 -16.79 2.61 10.39
CA CYS A 164 -16.22 1.78 9.34
C CYS A 164 -16.39 0.31 9.74
N ARG A 165 -17.06 -0.48 8.89
CA ARG A 165 -17.27 -1.92 9.10
C ARG A 165 -16.12 -2.73 8.56
N TRP A 166 -15.66 -2.37 7.37
CA TRP A 166 -14.45 -2.88 6.77
C TRP A 166 -13.94 -1.86 5.75
N SER A 167 -12.66 -1.98 5.43
CA SER A 167 -12.04 -1.23 4.35
C SER A 167 -11.01 -2.10 3.63
N THR A 168 -10.79 -1.85 2.35
CA THR A 168 -9.74 -2.54 1.59
C THR A 168 -8.35 -2.11 2.06
N ALA A 169 -7.40 -3.03 1.92
CA ALA A 169 -6.03 -2.86 2.38
C ALA A 169 -5.02 -2.88 1.22
N SER A 170 -5.44 -2.42 0.04
CA SER A 170 -4.63 -2.53 -1.17
C SER A 170 -3.37 -1.67 -1.19
N THR A 171 -3.28 -0.62 -0.37
CA THR A 171 -2.10 0.24 -0.21
C THR A 171 -1.38 0.05 1.12
N ILE A 172 -1.80 -0.92 1.94
CA ILE A 172 -1.11 -1.21 3.20
C ILE A 172 0.14 -2.01 2.92
N SER A 173 1.27 -1.40 3.20
CA SER A 173 2.53 -2.11 3.28
C SER A 173 2.90 -2.39 4.73
N PHE A 174 3.11 -3.68 5.04
CA PHE A 174 3.74 -4.11 6.29
C PHE A 174 5.27 -3.99 6.23
N ALA A 175 5.82 -3.58 5.09
CA ALA A 175 7.26 -3.54 4.89
C ALA A 175 7.93 -2.43 5.70
N LEU A 176 7.22 -1.36 6.09
CA LEU A 176 7.82 -0.28 6.86
C LEU A 176 8.25 -0.78 8.24
N ARG A 177 9.56 -0.96 8.43
CA ARG A 177 10.19 -1.38 9.69
C ARG A 177 10.59 -0.18 10.55
N ALA A 178 11.20 0.82 9.95
CA ALA A 178 11.71 1.95 10.72
C ALA A 178 11.52 3.28 9.99
N ALA A 179 11.34 4.33 10.78
CA ALA A 179 11.42 5.70 10.34
C ALA A 179 12.61 6.34 11.07
N LEU A 180 13.59 6.77 10.29
CA LEU A 180 14.81 7.44 10.71
C LEU A 180 14.53 8.94 10.64
N ALA A 181 14.15 9.52 11.77
CA ALA A 181 13.72 10.92 11.83
C ALA A 181 14.91 11.89 11.89
N HIS A 182 14.77 13.01 11.19
CA HIS A 182 15.69 14.14 11.18
C HIS A 182 14.91 15.44 11.41
N ASP A 183 15.61 16.52 11.73
CA ASP A 183 15.01 17.84 11.92
C ASP A 183 14.71 18.56 10.59
N THR A 184 15.40 18.15 9.51
CA THR A 184 15.25 18.70 8.15
C THR A 184 15.27 17.59 7.10
N ALA A 185 14.86 17.94 5.88
CA ALA A 185 14.79 17.05 4.73
C ALA A 185 16.05 16.21 4.54
N VAL A 186 15.89 14.90 4.33
CA VAL A 186 17.02 13.99 4.12
C VAL A 186 17.51 14.15 2.68
N SER A 187 18.77 14.56 2.51
CA SER A 187 19.36 14.94 1.22
C SER A 187 19.98 13.77 0.47
N SER A 188 20.60 12.82 1.17
CA SER A 188 21.22 11.63 0.57
C SER A 188 21.20 10.43 1.54
N VAL A 189 21.17 9.23 0.97
CA VAL A 189 21.21 7.97 1.72
C VAL A 189 22.14 6.95 1.06
N ALA A 190 22.99 6.31 1.87
CA ALA A 190 23.80 5.18 1.43
C ALA A 190 23.64 4.00 2.40
N THR A 191 23.75 2.78 1.88
CA THR A 191 23.64 1.55 2.66
C THR A 191 24.89 0.70 2.51
N GLY A 192 25.23 -0.07 3.54
CA GLY A 192 26.40 -0.94 3.55
C GLY A 192 26.27 -2.08 4.53
N THR A 193 27.19 -3.05 4.42
CA THR A 193 27.29 -4.17 5.38
C THR A 193 28.74 -4.39 5.77
N VAL A 194 29.03 -4.38 7.08
CA VAL A 194 30.37 -4.61 7.65
C VAL A 194 30.32 -5.79 8.62
N ASP A 195 31.05 -6.87 8.31
CA ASP A 195 31.10 -8.08 9.14
C ASP A 195 29.71 -8.62 9.53
N GLY A 196 28.78 -8.64 8.56
CA GLY A 196 27.40 -9.09 8.75
C GLY A 196 26.47 -8.09 9.45
N TRP A 197 26.95 -6.90 9.83
CA TRP A 197 26.12 -5.81 10.31
C TRP A 197 25.74 -4.89 9.16
N SER A 198 24.45 -4.81 8.84
CA SER A 198 23.93 -3.92 7.80
C SER A 198 23.49 -2.58 8.41
N PHE A 199 23.91 -1.49 7.78
CA PHE A 199 23.67 -0.13 8.25
C PHE A 199 23.29 0.82 7.11
N ALA A 200 22.67 1.93 7.47
CA ALA A 200 22.40 3.05 6.59
C ALA A 200 23.07 4.32 7.13
N VAL A 201 23.52 5.17 6.22
CA VAL A 201 24.05 6.49 6.54
C VAL A 201 23.18 7.51 5.85
N THR A 202 22.65 8.47 6.62
CA THR A 202 21.80 9.54 6.11
C THR A 202 22.43 10.90 6.37
N THR A 203 22.24 11.80 5.42
CA THR A 203 22.57 13.22 5.54
C THR A 203 21.32 14.05 5.34
N SER A 204 21.24 15.20 6.00
CA SER A 204 20.12 16.13 5.90
C SER A 204 20.55 17.47 5.34
N VAL A 205 19.62 18.18 4.71
CA VAL A 205 19.86 19.50 4.12
C VAL A 205 20.26 20.47 5.23
N GLY A 206 21.44 21.08 5.10
CA GLY A 206 21.98 22.04 6.07
C GLY A 206 22.65 21.41 7.30
N ASP A 207 22.50 20.10 7.50
CA ASP A 207 23.12 19.39 8.62
C ASP A 207 24.62 19.15 8.34
N LYS A 208 25.43 19.28 9.39
CA LYS A 208 26.89 19.07 9.36
C LYS A 208 27.28 17.69 9.89
N VAL A 209 26.29 16.86 10.18
CA VAL A 209 26.45 15.61 10.91
C VAL A 209 25.76 14.52 10.09
N ALA A 210 26.47 13.43 9.83
CA ALA A 210 25.87 12.25 9.23
C ALA A 210 25.39 11.33 10.34
N ARG A 211 24.26 10.66 10.13
CA ARG A 211 23.70 9.72 11.10
C ARG A 211 23.84 8.29 10.58
N VAL A 212 24.38 7.40 11.42
CA VAL A 212 24.54 5.98 11.11
C VAL A 212 23.48 5.19 11.84
N TRP A 213 22.72 4.40 11.11
CA TRP A 213 21.56 3.64 11.59
C TRP A 213 21.79 2.16 11.38
N ASP A 214 21.38 1.36 12.35
CA ASP A 214 21.31 -0.09 12.20
C ASP A 214 20.07 -0.45 11.36
N LEU A 215 20.24 -1.15 10.23
CA LEU A 215 19.13 -1.52 9.35
C LEU A 215 18.28 -2.68 9.88
N THR A 216 18.80 -3.45 10.82
CA THR A 216 18.10 -4.57 11.45
C THR A 216 17.14 -4.06 12.52
N THR A 217 17.57 -3.11 13.35
CA THR A 217 16.77 -2.55 14.45
C THR A 217 16.10 -1.22 14.11
N GLY A 218 16.59 -0.50 13.12
CA GLY A 218 16.14 0.85 12.80
C GLY A 218 16.57 1.91 13.80
N THR A 219 17.52 1.61 14.69
CA THR A 219 17.97 2.53 15.74
C THR A 219 19.19 3.33 15.29
N LEU A 220 19.29 4.57 15.78
CA LEU A 220 20.50 5.38 15.64
C LEU A 220 21.64 4.66 16.36
N HIS A 221 22.70 4.35 15.63
CA HIS A 221 23.92 3.76 16.18
C HIS A 221 24.81 4.89 16.71
N HIS A 222 25.27 5.79 15.82
CA HIS A 222 26.09 6.96 16.19
C HIS A 222 25.86 8.16 15.25
N GLU A 223 26.18 9.35 15.74
CA GLU A 223 26.28 10.58 14.97
C GLU A 223 27.75 10.85 14.60
N ALA A 224 28.03 10.96 13.31
CA ALA A 224 29.36 11.24 12.79
C ALA A 224 29.59 12.75 12.71
N HIS A 225 30.25 13.28 13.73
CA HIS A 225 30.64 14.68 13.83
C HIS A 225 32.03 14.92 13.22
N GLY A 226 32.29 16.18 12.83
CA GLY A 226 33.61 16.61 12.37
C GLY A 226 33.54 17.67 11.27
N HIS A 227 32.49 17.62 10.43
CA HIS A 227 32.29 18.61 9.38
C HIS A 227 31.91 19.98 9.92
N THR A 228 32.53 21.00 9.34
CA THR A 228 32.30 22.42 9.67
C THR A 228 31.30 23.07 8.73
N ALA A 229 31.09 22.48 7.56
CA ALA A 229 30.10 22.88 6.56
C ALA A 229 29.01 21.80 6.39
N PRO A 230 27.85 22.15 5.80
CA PRO A 230 26.78 21.19 5.50
C PRO A 230 27.26 20.05 4.61
N LEU A 231 26.71 18.86 4.84
CA LEU A 231 27.01 17.66 4.07
C LEU A 231 26.26 17.65 2.72
N THR A 232 26.96 17.25 1.67
CA THR A 232 26.45 17.29 0.29
C THR A 232 26.25 15.89 -0.31
N ALA A 233 27.12 14.93 0.03
CA ALA A 233 27.04 13.56 -0.46
C ALA A 233 27.58 12.56 0.56
N VAL A 234 27.09 11.32 0.48
CA VAL A 234 27.59 10.18 1.23
C VAL A 234 27.79 8.98 0.32
N ALA A 235 28.88 8.26 0.53
CA ALA A 235 29.19 7.02 -0.17
C ALA A 235 29.62 5.95 0.83
N VAL A 236 29.25 4.71 0.53
CA VAL A 236 29.69 3.53 1.27
C VAL A 236 30.26 2.53 0.28
N GLY A 237 31.46 2.03 0.51
CA GLY A 237 32.04 1.00 -0.32
C GLY A 237 33.48 0.64 0.06
N GLY A 238 33.95 -0.47 -0.48
CA GLY A 238 35.37 -0.85 -0.51
C GLY A 238 35.70 -2.23 0.02
N PRO A 239 36.85 -2.80 -0.38
CA PRO A 239 37.36 -4.01 0.23
C PRO A 239 37.69 -3.73 1.69
N HIS A 240 37.40 -4.72 2.52
CA HIS A 240 37.46 -4.64 3.97
C HIS A 240 38.79 -4.02 4.49
N PRO A 241 38.75 -3.06 5.45
CA PRO A 241 37.56 -2.52 6.10
C PRO A 241 36.82 -1.50 5.24
N PHE A 242 35.49 -1.65 5.17
CA PHE A 242 34.61 -0.76 4.40
C PHE A 242 34.74 0.68 4.89
N VAL A 243 34.80 1.62 3.95
CA VAL A 243 34.87 3.04 4.25
C VAL A 243 33.51 3.70 4.05
N VAL A 244 33.10 4.49 5.03
CA VAL A 244 32.03 5.48 4.84
C VAL A 244 32.70 6.81 4.60
N VAL A 245 32.42 7.40 3.45
CA VAL A 245 32.97 8.70 3.06
C VAL A 245 31.83 9.70 2.95
N THR A 246 32.00 10.85 3.58
CA THR A 246 31.10 11.99 3.39
C THR A 246 31.84 13.19 2.86
N ALA A 247 31.09 13.96 2.09
CA ALA A 247 31.49 15.21 1.49
C ALA A 247 30.71 16.37 2.09
N ALA A 248 31.35 17.53 2.14
CA ALA A 248 30.73 18.78 2.56
C ALA A 248 30.90 19.91 1.54
N GLU A 249 30.14 20.99 1.74
CA GLU A 249 30.18 22.20 0.91
C GLU A 249 31.55 22.90 0.92
N ASP A 250 32.37 22.66 1.94
CA ASP A 250 33.74 23.19 2.05
C ASP A 250 34.78 22.43 1.21
N GLY A 251 34.36 21.36 0.51
CA GLY A 251 35.24 20.56 -0.35
C GLY A 251 36.00 19.46 0.39
N ILE A 252 35.75 19.27 1.69
CA ILE A 252 36.44 18.27 2.51
C ILE A 252 35.74 16.92 2.42
N LEU A 253 36.54 15.86 2.28
CA LEU A 253 36.11 14.48 2.46
C LEU A 253 36.53 13.99 3.83
N ARG A 254 35.63 13.31 4.52
CA ARG A 254 35.96 12.56 5.73
C ARG A 254 35.60 11.10 5.55
N CYS A 255 36.55 10.24 5.86
CA CYS A 255 36.35 8.82 5.96
C CYS A 255 36.31 8.40 7.42
N TRP A 256 35.39 7.52 7.75
CA TRP A 256 35.28 6.97 9.10
C TRP A 256 34.88 5.49 9.08
N ASP A 257 35.18 4.85 10.21
CA ASP A 257 34.69 3.52 10.52
C ASP A 257 33.20 3.62 10.94
N PRO A 258 32.28 2.93 10.25
CA PRO A 258 30.86 2.97 10.57
C PRO A 258 30.51 2.38 11.95
N ARG A 259 31.35 1.49 12.52
CA ARG A 259 31.11 0.89 13.83
C ARG A 259 31.52 1.82 14.96
N SER A 260 32.74 2.34 14.92
CA SER A 260 33.26 3.18 16.01
C SER A 260 32.91 4.65 15.86
N GLY A 261 32.57 5.11 14.65
CA GLY A 261 32.46 6.53 14.31
C GLY A 261 33.81 7.23 14.28
N ALA A 262 34.93 6.50 14.39
CA ALA A 262 36.26 7.09 14.37
C ALA A 262 36.60 7.58 12.96
N ILE A 263 37.06 8.83 12.87
CA ILE A 263 37.60 9.39 11.63
C ILE A 263 38.92 8.67 11.33
N LEU A 264 38.97 8.00 10.17
CA LEU A 264 40.14 7.29 9.67
C LEU A 264 41.10 8.25 8.97
N TRP A 265 40.55 9.14 8.14
CA TRP A 265 41.28 10.20 7.47
C TRP A 265 40.36 11.35 7.07
N GLU A 266 40.97 12.51 6.85
CA GLU A 266 40.34 13.74 6.37
C GLU A 266 41.22 14.35 5.28
N GLU A 267 40.65 14.62 4.12
CA GLU A 267 41.38 15.12 2.95
C GLU A 267 40.58 16.20 2.21
N VAL A 268 41.28 17.23 1.74
CA VAL A 268 40.67 18.27 0.91
C VAL A 268 40.53 17.74 -0.51
N ALA A 269 39.29 17.62 -0.98
CA ALA A 269 39.03 17.06 -2.29
C ALA A 269 39.00 18.08 -3.41
N HIS A 270 38.30 19.18 -3.17
CA HIS A 270 37.97 20.19 -4.16
C HIS A 270 38.07 21.59 -3.55
N GLN A 271 38.29 22.60 -4.39
CA GLN A 271 38.26 24.02 -4.01
C GLN A 271 36.83 24.56 -4.10
N GLY A 272 35.90 23.88 -3.44
CA GLY A 272 34.47 24.16 -3.48
C GLY A 272 33.63 22.92 -3.15
N GLU A 273 32.32 23.05 -3.26
CA GLU A 273 31.34 22.01 -2.95
C GLU A 273 31.66 20.69 -3.66
N VAL A 274 31.79 19.59 -2.91
CA VAL A 274 31.83 18.26 -3.51
C VAL A 274 30.40 17.86 -3.87
N ARG A 275 30.13 17.60 -5.16
CA ARG A 275 28.78 17.32 -5.66
C ARG A 275 28.46 15.85 -5.77
N GLU A 276 29.45 15.02 -6.04
CA GLU A 276 29.23 13.60 -6.23
C GLU A 276 30.46 12.81 -5.72
N ILE A 277 30.19 11.70 -5.04
CA ILE A 277 31.19 10.70 -4.68
C ILE A 277 30.68 9.36 -5.24
N LYS A 278 31.47 8.75 -6.13
CA LYS A 278 31.19 7.42 -6.67
C LYS A 278 32.27 6.43 -6.27
N PRO A 279 31.95 5.45 -5.39
CA PRO A 279 32.80 4.30 -5.18
C PRO A 279 32.66 3.34 -6.36
N CYS A 280 33.77 2.93 -6.96
CA CYS A 280 33.79 2.00 -8.09
C CYS A 280 35.01 1.10 -8.03
N ASP A 281 34.88 -0.12 -8.57
CA ASP A 281 36.05 -0.90 -8.95
C ASP A 281 36.52 -0.40 -10.31
N LEU A 282 37.78 0.01 -10.38
CA LEU A 282 38.45 0.43 -11.60
C LEU A 282 39.71 -0.41 -11.75
N ASP A 283 39.78 -1.20 -12.81
CA ASP A 283 40.88 -2.09 -13.13
C ASP A 283 41.20 -3.13 -12.04
N GLY A 284 40.19 -3.56 -11.27
CA GLY A 284 40.36 -4.48 -10.14
C GLY A 284 40.91 -3.82 -8.87
N ALA A 285 40.92 -2.48 -8.83
CA ALA A 285 41.22 -1.67 -7.66
C ALA A 285 40.04 -0.77 -7.28
N PHE A 286 39.56 -0.93 -6.05
CA PHE A 286 38.53 -0.07 -5.50
C PHE A 286 39.02 1.37 -5.36
N THR A 287 38.30 2.31 -5.98
CA THR A 287 38.67 3.72 -6.14
C THR A 287 37.48 4.62 -5.85
N LEU A 288 37.73 5.79 -5.26
CA LEU A 288 36.72 6.84 -5.11
C LEU A 288 36.87 7.89 -6.21
N VAL A 289 35.83 8.07 -7.02
CA VAL A 289 35.75 9.17 -7.99
C VAL A 289 34.92 10.29 -7.40
N THR A 290 35.50 11.48 -7.27
CA THR A 290 34.81 12.66 -6.73
C THR A 290 34.74 13.78 -7.75
N TYR A 291 33.64 14.53 -7.72
CA TYR A 291 33.39 15.65 -8.60
C TYR A 291 33.02 16.91 -7.80
N GLY A 292 33.68 18.03 -8.11
CA GLY A 292 33.52 19.30 -7.41
C GLY A 292 32.87 20.39 -8.26
N SER A 293 32.28 21.38 -7.59
CA SER A 293 31.80 22.62 -8.24
C SER A 293 32.92 23.39 -8.93
N ASP A 294 34.17 23.14 -8.54
CA ASP A 294 35.39 23.68 -9.12
C ASP A 294 35.71 23.15 -10.54
N GLY A 295 34.91 22.23 -11.08
CA GLY A 295 35.09 21.68 -12.42
C GLY A 295 36.26 20.70 -12.50
N THR A 296 36.55 20.01 -11.39
CA THR A 296 37.56 18.95 -11.33
C THR A 296 36.94 17.61 -10.99
N VAL A 297 37.55 16.55 -11.52
CA VAL A 297 37.28 15.16 -11.12
C VAL A 297 38.56 14.59 -10.52
N SER A 298 38.46 13.96 -9.35
CA SER A 298 39.63 13.33 -8.73
C SER A 298 39.37 11.86 -8.44
N MET A 299 40.38 11.02 -8.71
CA MET A 299 40.38 9.62 -8.33
C MET A 299 41.27 9.47 -7.10
N ARG A 300 40.73 8.82 -6.07
CA ARG A 300 41.32 8.77 -4.73
C ARG A 300 41.41 7.35 -4.24
N ASP A 301 42.50 7.09 -3.53
CA ASP A 301 42.62 5.88 -2.73
C ASP A 301 41.59 5.92 -1.59
N PRO A 302 40.78 4.88 -1.40
CA PRO A 302 39.74 4.85 -0.38
C PRO A 302 40.28 4.67 1.04
N GLY A 303 41.44 4.03 1.19
CA GLY A 303 42.07 3.77 2.49
C GLY A 303 42.78 4.99 3.07
N THR A 304 43.29 5.89 2.23
CA THR A 304 44.03 7.09 2.65
C THR A 304 43.37 8.41 2.27
N GLY A 305 42.45 8.41 1.30
CA GLY A 305 41.85 9.63 0.72
C GLY A 305 42.75 10.35 -0.28
N THR A 306 43.99 9.88 -0.47
CA THR A 306 44.99 10.56 -1.31
C THR A 306 44.58 10.49 -2.79
N ALA A 307 44.59 11.64 -3.47
CA ALA A 307 44.36 11.72 -4.90
C ALA A 307 45.56 11.13 -5.66
N HIS A 308 45.31 10.17 -6.53
CA HIS A 308 46.32 9.61 -7.43
C HIS A 308 46.13 10.08 -8.89
N GLN A 309 44.92 10.54 -9.26
CA GLN A 309 44.64 11.21 -10.53
C GLN A 309 43.75 12.44 -10.29
N LEU A 310 44.05 13.55 -10.97
CA LEU A 310 43.28 14.78 -10.94
C LEU A 310 43.06 15.29 -12.36
N PHE A 311 41.80 15.45 -12.72
CA PHE A 311 41.36 15.98 -14.01
C PHE A 311 40.82 17.39 -13.82
N THR A 312 41.27 18.32 -14.64
CA THR A 312 40.90 19.74 -14.60
C THR A 312 40.18 20.15 -15.88
N ALA A 313 39.45 21.27 -15.83
CA ALA A 313 38.67 21.81 -16.95
C ALA A 313 37.54 20.87 -17.44
N VAL A 314 36.98 20.09 -16.53
CA VAL A 314 35.84 19.21 -16.78
C VAL A 314 34.54 20.05 -16.83
N PRO A 315 33.53 19.69 -17.65
CA PRO A 315 32.29 20.44 -17.71
C PRO A 315 31.62 20.58 -16.32
N SER A 316 31.28 21.82 -15.94
CA SER A 316 30.61 22.14 -14.67
C SER A 316 29.59 23.26 -14.84
N PRO A 317 28.37 23.16 -14.28
CA PRO A 317 27.85 22.04 -13.49
C PRO A 317 27.50 20.82 -14.37
N GLY A 318 27.61 19.62 -13.80
CA GLY A 318 27.41 18.34 -14.50
C GLY A 318 27.22 17.15 -13.54
N ALA A 319 27.25 15.94 -14.10
CA ALA A 319 27.19 14.66 -13.41
C ALA A 319 28.28 13.73 -13.93
N VAL A 320 28.80 12.86 -13.07
CA VAL A 320 29.87 11.92 -13.43
C VAL A 320 29.32 10.50 -13.45
N VAL A 321 29.66 9.72 -14.46
CA VAL A 321 29.34 8.30 -14.57
C VAL A 321 30.65 7.55 -14.75
N VAL A 322 30.77 6.43 -14.06
CA VAL A 322 31.90 5.52 -14.22
C VAL A 322 31.37 4.24 -14.85
N THR A 323 32.06 3.73 -15.87
CA THR A 323 31.74 2.45 -16.51
C THR A 323 32.91 1.50 -16.31
N ASP A 324 32.67 0.41 -15.58
CA ASP A 324 33.56 -0.75 -15.51
C ASP A 324 33.23 -1.66 -16.70
N THR A 325 34.20 -1.87 -17.59
CA THR A 325 34.07 -2.83 -18.69
C THR A 325 35.11 -3.94 -18.62
N GLY A 326 35.90 -3.98 -17.55
CA GLY A 326 37.01 -4.88 -17.32
C GLY A 326 38.23 -4.68 -18.24
N ALA A 327 38.05 -4.40 -19.54
CA ALA A 327 39.17 -4.26 -20.49
C ALA A 327 39.55 -2.79 -20.75
N ASP A 328 38.59 -1.87 -20.73
CA ASP A 328 38.73 -0.44 -21.03
C ASP A 328 37.77 0.36 -20.13
N ASP A 329 38.10 0.49 -18.85
CA ASP A 329 37.29 1.33 -17.95
C ASP A 329 37.31 2.78 -18.42
N VAL A 330 36.16 3.46 -18.30
CA VAL A 330 36.01 4.84 -18.75
C VAL A 330 35.24 5.65 -17.72
N ILE A 331 35.74 6.84 -17.41
CA ILE A 331 35.01 7.83 -16.64
C ILE A 331 34.37 8.81 -17.62
N ALA A 332 33.05 8.86 -17.62
CA ALA A 332 32.26 9.77 -18.45
C ALA A 332 31.78 10.95 -17.61
N VAL A 333 32.07 12.17 -18.03
CA VAL A 333 31.57 13.38 -17.38
C VAL A 333 30.65 14.14 -18.31
N VAL A 334 29.45 14.44 -17.83
CA VAL A 334 28.40 15.10 -18.59
C VAL A 334 28.06 16.42 -17.95
N GLY A 335 28.21 17.54 -18.66
CA GLY A 335 27.88 18.87 -18.15
C GLY A 335 27.93 19.93 -19.25
N GLN A 336 27.22 21.04 -19.06
CA GLN A 336 27.14 22.15 -20.04
C GLN A 336 26.89 21.71 -21.51
N GLY A 337 26.07 20.69 -21.73
CA GLY A 337 25.78 20.17 -23.08
C GLY A 337 26.95 19.42 -23.74
N GLN A 338 27.95 19.01 -22.96
CA GLN A 338 29.11 18.24 -23.40
C GLN A 338 29.22 16.91 -22.64
N LEU A 339 29.69 15.89 -23.34
CA LEU A 339 30.15 14.61 -22.79
C LEU A 339 31.67 14.50 -22.99
N LEU A 340 32.38 14.18 -21.91
CA LEU A 340 33.82 13.99 -21.86
C LEU A 340 34.12 12.56 -21.40
N SER A 341 34.89 11.82 -22.17
CA SER A 341 35.39 10.48 -21.80
C SER A 341 36.85 10.57 -21.33
N LEU A 342 37.11 10.03 -20.15
CA LEU A 342 38.42 10.02 -19.51
C LEU A 342 38.90 8.59 -19.33
N ASP A 343 40.17 8.35 -19.66
CA ASP A 343 40.83 7.09 -19.40
C ASP A 343 41.37 7.09 -17.95
N PRO A 344 40.87 6.20 -17.07
CA PRO A 344 41.23 6.18 -15.65
C PRO A 344 42.70 5.78 -15.42
N ARG A 345 43.31 5.00 -16.33
CA ARG A 345 44.71 4.53 -16.20
C ARG A 345 45.69 5.63 -16.56
N THR A 346 45.46 6.26 -17.70
CA THR A 346 46.43 7.19 -18.29
C THR A 346 46.20 8.64 -17.88
N GLY A 347 45.00 8.96 -17.40
CA GLY A 347 44.61 10.34 -17.15
C GLY A 347 44.35 11.15 -18.43
N ALA A 348 44.38 10.50 -19.59
CA ALA A 348 44.20 11.16 -20.88
C ALA A 348 42.71 11.34 -21.22
N GLU A 349 42.38 12.50 -21.79
CA GLU A 349 41.12 12.70 -22.49
C GLU A 349 41.10 11.81 -23.74
N ARG A 350 40.16 10.87 -23.82
CA ARG A 350 39.94 10.07 -25.03
C ARG A 350 39.13 10.92 -26.02
N GLN A 351 39.85 11.50 -26.99
CA GLN A 351 39.43 12.27 -28.17
C GLN A 351 38.00 12.87 -28.19
N HIS A 352 37.97 14.19 -27.94
CA HIS A 352 36.96 15.20 -28.32
C HIS A 352 35.59 15.14 -27.64
N ARG A 353 35.39 16.10 -26.72
CA ARG A 353 34.10 16.59 -26.19
C ARG A 353 32.95 16.43 -27.19
N VAL A 354 32.04 15.51 -26.89
CA VAL A 354 30.86 15.24 -27.72
C VAL A 354 29.75 16.21 -27.29
N ARG A 355 29.16 16.93 -28.25
CA ARG A 355 28.01 17.81 -27.97
C ARG A 355 26.75 16.96 -27.84
N ILE A 356 26.15 16.95 -26.66
CA ILE A 356 24.97 16.13 -26.35
C ILE A 356 23.63 16.88 -26.54
N GLY A 357 23.69 18.21 -26.70
CA GLY A 357 22.53 19.08 -26.90
C GLY A 357 22.43 20.17 -25.82
N ASP A 358 21.51 21.11 -26.03
CA ASP A 358 21.36 22.30 -25.16
C ASP A 358 20.27 22.12 -24.07
N SER A 359 19.55 21.00 -24.09
CA SER A 359 18.50 20.68 -23.10
C SER A 359 19.12 20.24 -21.76
N PRO A 360 18.60 20.69 -20.61
CA PRO A 360 19.09 20.29 -19.29
C PRO A 360 19.14 18.77 -19.12
N VAL A 361 20.28 18.28 -18.62
CA VAL A 361 20.48 16.87 -18.29
C VAL A 361 19.83 16.60 -16.94
N THR A 362 18.95 15.60 -16.90
CA THR A 362 18.19 15.22 -15.70
C THR A 362 18.77 13.99 -15.02
N ALA A 363 19.25 13.03 -15.79
CA ALA A 363 19.89 11.82 -15.27
C ALA A 363 20.90 11.24 -16.26
N VAL A 364 21.90 10.53 -15.74
CA VAL A 364 22.94 9.87 -16.52
C VAL A 364 23.23 8.48 -15.95
N ALA A 365 23.45 7.49 -16.82
CA ALA A 365 23.83 6.15 -16.39
C ALA A 365 24.76 5.45 -17.37
N ALA A 366 25.61 4.58 -16.83
CA ALA A 366 26.42 3.65 -17.59
C ALA A 366 25.51 2.58 -18.18
N VAL A 367 25.69 2.26 -19.47
CA VAL A 367 24.94 1.21 -20.16
C VAL A 367 25.87 0.39 -21.05
N HIS A 368 25.51 -0.85 -21.30
CA HIS A 368 26.18 -1.69 -22.29
C HIS A 368 25.26 -1.86 -23.51
N VAL A 369 25.77 -1.51 -24.69
CA VAL A 369 25.09 -1.81 -25.95
C VAL A 369 25.91 -2.87 -26.68
N GLY A 370 25.49 -4.12 -26.53
CA GLY A 370 26.17 -5.32 -26.99
C GLY A 370 27.36 -5.66 -26.10
N GLN A 371 28.56 -5.30 -26.57
CA GLN A 371 29.82 -5.44 -25.82
C GLN A 371 30.55 -4.10 -25.74
N ARG A 372 29.84 -2.99 -25.98
CA ARG A 372 30.42 -1.64 -25.99
C ARG A 372 29.98 -0.86 -24.75
N PRO A 373 30.89 -0.22 -24.01
CA PRO A 373 30.51 0.77 -23.02
C PRO A 373 29.86 1.96 -23.70
N ALA A 374 28.73 2.37 -23.14
CA ALA A 374 28.02 3.55 -23.56
C ALA A 374 27.48 4.31 -22.34
N VAL A 375 27.11 5.56 -22.56
CA VAL A 375 26.45 6.39 -21.55
C VAL A 375 25.07 6.78 -22.07
N PHE A 376 24.06 6.56 -21.24
CA PHE A 376 22.73 7.10 -21.45
C PHE A 376 22.65 8.46 -20.77
N VAL A 377 22.27 9.48 -21.54
CA VAL A 377 21.96 10.83 -21.07
C VAL A 377 20.47 11.10 -21.24
N ALA A 378 19.75 11.32 -20.14
CA ALA A 378 18.35 11.72 -20.12
C ALA A 378 18.25 13.25 -20.06
N HIS A 379 17.30 13.81 -20.82
CA HIS A 379 17.08 15.24 -20.92
C HIS A 379 15.67 15.62 -20.47
N ALA A 380 15.54 16.87 -19.99
CA ALA A 380 14.28 17.46 -19.55
C ALA A 380 13.25 17.65 -20.69
N ASP A 381 13.68 17.61 -21.95
CA ASP A 381 12.82 17.71 -23.13
C ASP A 381 12.17 16.36 -23.53
N GLY A 382 12.39 15.30 -22.74
CA GLY A 382 11.87 13.96 -23.04
C GLY A 382 12.70 13.20 -24.08
N THR A 383 13.93 13.65 -24.35
CA THR A 383 14.89 12.92 -25.18
C THR A 383 15.89 12.16 -24.31
N GLY A 384 16.17 10.90 -24.64
CA GLY A 384 17.26 10.12 -24.10
C GLY A 384 18.26 9.82 -25.20
N ARG A 385 19.55 10.09 -24.98
CA ARG A 385 20.60 9.87 -25.98
C ARG A 385 21.63 8.90 -25.43
N VAL A 386 22.02 7.91 -26.22
CA VAL A 386 23.02 6.91 -25.85
C VAL A 386 24.26 7.11 -26.70
N PHE A 387 25.40 7.36 -26.07
CA PHE A 387 26.68 7.62 -26.75
C PHE A 387 27.67 6.49 -26.50
N ASP A 388 28.39 6.07 -27.54
CA ASP A 388 29.53 5.16 -27.45
C ASP A 388 30.68 5.86 -26.71
N LEU A 389 31.17 5.28 -25.61
CA LEU A 389 32.22 5.89 -24.80
C LEU A 389 33.62 5.73 -25.40
N LEU A 390 33.81 4.76 -26.30
CA LEU A 390 35.07 4.54 -27.00
C LEU A 390 35.13 5.30 -28.32
N GLY A 391 34.02 5.32 -29.05
CA GLY A 391 33.92 5.96 -30.37
C GLY A 391 33.45 7.42 -30.36
N GLY A 392 32.73 7.85 -29.32
CA GLY A 392 32.08 9.17 -29.26
C GLY A 392 30.81 9.30 -30.12
N ASP A 393 30.43 8.24 -30.84
CA ASP A 393 29.28 8.23 -31.73
C ASP A 393 27.95 8.18 -30.95
N LEU A 394 26.94 8.89 -31.45
CA LEU A 394 25.56 8.72 -30.99
C LEU A 394 25.02 7.37 -31.49
N LEU A 395 24.81 6.43 -30.58
CA LEU A 395 24.31 5.08 -30.87
C LEU A 395 22.80 5.06 -31.07
N THR A 396 22.05 5.72 -30.20
CA THR A 396 20.58 5.78 -30.30
C THR A 396 19.97 7.01 -29.62
N THR A 397 18.79 7.40 -30.10
CA THR A 397 17.95 8.44 -29.51
C THR A 397 16.58 7.87 -29.19
N LEU A 398 16.14 8.11 -27.97
CA LEU A 398 14.89 7.68 -27.36
C LEU A 398 14.02 8.92 -27.19
N ASN A 399 12.78 8.88 -27.66
CA ASN A 399 11.86 10.01 -27.54
C ASN A 399 10.61 9.58 -26.78
N CYS A 400 10.28 10.26 -25.68
CA CYS A 400 9.05 10.06 -24.91
C CYS A 400 8.07 11.24 -25.00
N SER A 401 8.07 11.95 -26.13
CA SER A 401 7.23 13.13 -26.38
C SER A 401 5.79 12.98 -25.87
N PRO A 402 5.25 13.99 -25.14
CA PRO A 402 5.82 15.32 -24.86
C PRO A 402 6.54 15.48 -23.52
N ASP A 403 6.82 14.40 -22.77
CA ASP A 403 7.11 14.52 -21.33
C ASP A 403 8.58 14.29 -20.94
N SER A 404 9.04 15.00 -19.90
CA SER A 404 10.41 14.96 -19.35
C SER A 404 10.79 13.58 -18.81
N MET A 405 12.04 13.14 -19.07
CA MET A 405 12.66 12.01 -18.38
C MET A 405 13.30 12.53 -17.08
N ALA A 406 12.68 12.32 -15.93
CA ALA A 406 13.14 12.85 -14.64
C ALA A 406 14.27 12.02 -14.02
N THR A 407 14.24 10.70 -14.21
CA THR A 407 15.18 9.77 -13.56
C THR A 407 15.43 8.53 -14.41
N LEU A 408 16.53 7.82 -14.13
CA LEU A 408 17.02 6.70 -14.92
C LEU A 408 17.58 5.60 -14.01
N ALA A 409 17.24 4.35 -14.31
CA ALA A 409 17.89 3.16 -13.78
C ALA A 409 18.25 2.21 -14.93
N VAL A 410 19.28 1.40 -14.73
CA VAL A 410 19.77 0.44 -15.72
C VAL A 410 19.71 -0.95 -15.13
N VAL A 411 19.18 -1.89 -15.90
CA VAL A 411 19.15 -3.32 -15.55
C VAL A 411 19.98 -4.08 -16.56
N ASP A 412 21.13 -4.57 -16.11
CA ASP A 412 21.96 -5.48 -16.89
C ASP A 412 21.65 -6.92 -16.50
N THR A 413 21.21 -7.71 -17.48
CA THR A 413 20.90 -9.14 -17.31
C THR A 413 22.11 -10.03 -17.65
N GLY A 414 23.25 -9.43 -18.02
CA GLY A 414 24.45 -10.08 -18.52
C GLY A 414 24.38 -10.46 -20.00
N ALA A 415 23.18 -10.66 -20.55
CA ALA A 415 22.95 -10.90 -21.97
C ALA A 415 22.41 -9.67 -22.71
N ASP A 416 21.60 -8.86 -22.03
CA ASP A 416 20.96 -7.67 -22.58
C ASP A 416 20.86 -6.57 -21.51
N CYS A 417 21.03 -5.31 -21.93
CA CYS A 417 20.88 -4.12 -21.09
C CYS A 417 19.53 -3.43 -21.36
N VAL A 418 18.76 -3.17 -20.29
CA VAL A 418 17.46 -2.50 -20.35
C VAL A 418 17.55 -1.19 -19.57
N ALA A 419 17.25 -0.07 -20.23
CA ALA A 419 17.09 1.22 -19.57
C ALA A 419 15.65 1.39 -19.06
N VAL A 420 15.51 1.89 -17.84
CA VAL A 420 14.23 2.20 -17.21
C VAL A 420 14.20 3.69 -16.90
N THR A 421 13.31 4.43 -17.54
CA THR A 421 13.18 5.89 -17.37
C THR A 421 11.89 6.22 -16.62
N GLY A 422 11.96 7.11 -15.65
CA GLY A 422 10.80 7.69 -14.98
C GLY A 422 10.44 9.06 -15.57
N GLY A 423 9.16 9.30 -15.82
CA GLY A 423 8.67 10.54 -16.41
C GLY A 423 8.07 11.52 -15.40
N ALA A 424 8.00 12.80 -15.77
CA ALA A 424 7.21 13.81 -15.05
C ALA A 424 5.69 13.51 -15.07
N ASP A 425 5.24 12.70 -16.03
CA ASP A 425 3.85 12.23 -16.18
C ASP A 425 3.48 11.06 -15.24
N GLY A 426 4.39 10.63 -14.36
CA GLY A 426 4.18 9.49 -13.46
C GLY A 426 4.23 8.13 -14.16
N THR A 427 4.71 8.08 -15.40
CA THR A 427 4.88 6.82 -16.12
C THR A 427 6.33 6.35 -16.09
N ILE A 428 6.51 5.04 -16.07
CA ILE A 428 7.83 4.40 -16.14
C ILE A 428 7.92 3.67 -17.46
N ARG A 429 8.99 3.89 -18.22
CA ARG A 429 9.18 3.29 -19.55
C ARG A 429 10.44 2.44 -19.56
N LEU A 430 10.32 1.23 -20.10
CA LEU A 430 11.42 0.29 -20.29
C LEU A 430 11.85 0.35 -21.75
N TRP A 431 13.15 0.37 -22.00
CA TRP A 431 13.74 0.54 -23.33
C TRP A 431 14.77 -0.55 -23.63
N GLU A 432 14.68 -1.12 -24.83
CA GLU A 432 15.71 -2.00 -25.38
C GLU A 432 16.81 -1.14 -26.02
N LEU A 433 18.03 -1.23 -25.50
CA LEU A 433 19.15 -0.45 -26.02
C LEU A 433 19.86 -1.10 -27.22
N GLU A 434 19.91 -2.44 -27.27
CA GLU A 434 20.64 -3.24 -28.28
C GLU A 434 20.28 -2.93 -29.75
N ARG A 435 19.05 -2.48 -30.03
CA ARG A 435 18.59 -2.21 -31.41
C ARG A 435 17.82 -0.90 -31.54
N GLY A 436 18.48 0.18 -31.15
CA GLY A 436 18.04 1.53 -31.49
C GLY A 436 16.94 2.07 -30.59
N GLY A 437 16.95 1.71 -29.30
CA GLY A 437 16.15 2.40 -28.29
C GLY A 437 14.64 2.19 -28.44
N ARG A 438 14.19 0.94 -28.57
CA ARG A 438 12.75 0.65 -28.74
C ARG A 438 12.03 0.54 -27.39
N PRO A 439 10.80 1.06 -27.25
CA PRO A 439 10.03 0.90 -26.03
C PRO A 439 9.57 -0.56 -25.86
N LEU A 440 9.98 -1.18 -24.75
CA LEU A 440 9.60 -2.54 -24.37
C LEU A 440 8.26 -2.57 -23.63
N ARG A 441 8.05 -1.62 -22.71
CA ARG A 441 6.84 -1.57 -21.87
C ARG A 441 6.71 -0.19 -21.23
N GLN A 442 5.47 0.20 -20.96
CA GLN A 442 5.14 1.33 -20.10
C GLN A 442 4.40 0.80 -18.88
N LEU A 443 4.83 1.22 -17.69
CA LEU A 443 4.17 0.98 -16.42
C LEU A 443 3.49 2.27 -15.99
N ALA A 444 2.21 2.18 -15.64
CA ALA A 444 1.40 3.30 -15.18
C ALA A 444 0.81 2.96 -13.81
N GLY A 445 0.83 3.93 -12.90
CA GLY A 445 0.29 3.77 -11.55
C GLY A 445 0.64 4.91 -10.58
N HIS A 446 1.67 5.70 -10.89
CA HIS A 446 1.95 6.94 -10.18
C HIS A 446 1.16 8.12 -10.75
N PHE A 447 0.92 9.13 -9.90
CA PHE A 447 0.16 10.35 -10.24
C PHE A 447 1.01 11.62 -10.27
N GLY A 448 2.27 11.50 -9.88
CA GLY A 448 3.24 12.59 -9.90
C GLY A 448 4.54 12.14 -10.57
N GLU A 449 5.42 13.09 -10.78
CA GLU A 449 6.76 12.87 -11.31
C GLU A 449 7.49 11.74 -10.59
N ILE A 450 8.15 10.86 -11.34
CA ILE A 450 8.98 9.81 -10.78
C ILE A 450 10.30 10.43 -10.34
N SER A 451 10.56 10.45 -9.04
CA SER A 451 11.73 11.11 -8.46
C SER A 451 12.95 10.19 -8.32
N ALA A 452 12.74 8.89 -8.07
CA ALA A 452 13.83 7.92 -7.97
C ALA A 452 13.42 6.52 -8.44
N LEU A 453 14.39 5.78 -8.96
CA LEU A 453 14.25 4.39 -9.41
C LEU A 453 15.39 3.55 -8.84
N ALA A 454 15.07 2.36 -8.33
CA ALA A 454 16.06 1.38 -7.91
C ALA A 454 15.63 -0.02 -8.37
N ALA A 455 16.51 -0.74 -9.05
CA ALA A 455 16.27 -2.12 -9.43
C ALA A 455 17.02 -3.08 -8.51
N TYR A 456 16.39 -4.21 -8.17
CA TYR A 456 17.02 -5.26 -7.37
C TYR A 456 16.58 -6.65 -7.84
N PHE A 457 17.38 -7.66 -7.55
CA PHE A 457 17.12 -9.03 -7.98
C PHE A 457 16.57 -9.87 -6.82
N THR A 458 15.50 -10.63 -7.10
CA THR A 458 14.91 -11.61 -6.17
C THR A 458 14.92 -12.98 -6.84
N PRO A 459 15.72 -13.95 -6.36
CA PRO A 459 15.72 -15.30 -6.92
C PRO A 459 14.31 -15.91 -6.77
N SER A 460 13.62 -16.17 -7.88
CA SER A 460 12.34 -16.87 -7.81
C SER A 460 12.59 -18.34 -7.45
N ALA A 461 11.78 -18.92 -6.55
CA ALA A 461 11.86 -20.33 -6.17
C ALA A 461 11.63 -21.34 -7.32
N ARG A 462 11.42 -20.87 -8.56
CA ARG A 462 11.17 -21.68 -9.76
C ARG A 462 12.35 -21.80 -10.72
N ALA A 463 13.49 -21.16 -10.46
CA ALA A 463 14.70 -21.36 -11.25
C ALA A 463 15.68 -22.26 -10.48
N SER A 464 15.53 -23.57 -10.64
CA SER A 464 16.55 -24.54 -10.21
C SER A 464 17.65 -24.60 -11.28
N ASP A 465 18.59 -23.67 -11.19
CA ASP A 465 19.99 -23.86 -11.58
C ASP A 465 20.82 -22.79 -10.87
N PRO A 466 21.74 -23.16 -9.95
CA PRO A 466 22.61 -22.19 -9.31
C PRO A 466 23.79 -21.87 -10.25
N PRO A 467 24.11 -20.61 -10.56
CA PRO A 467 25.45 -20.30 -11.04
C PRO A 467 26.39 -20.36 -9.83
N HIS A 468 27.41 -21.20 -9.95
CA HIS A 468 28.32 -21.53 -8.86
C HIS A 468 29.25 -20.37 -8.44
N SER A 469 29.32 -20.21 -7.12
CA SER A 469 30.46 -19.83 -6.25
C SER A 469 31.15 -18.46 -6.34
N ARG A 470 30.86 -17.65 -5.30
CA ARG A 470 31.75 -16.81 -4.46
C ARG A 470 32.86 -16.00 -5.15
N ASN A 471 32.52 -14.75 -5.47
CA ASN A 471 33.01 -13.54 -4.81
C ASN A 471 31.91 -12.46 -4.95
N ALA A 472 31.93 -11.42 -4.12
CA ALA A 472 31.13 -10.23 -4.36
C ALA A 472 31.73 -9.51 -5.58
N ASP A 473 31.48 -10.05 -6.78
CA ASP A 473 31.92 -9.57 -8.09
C ASP A 473 30.88 -9.96 -9.14
N VAL A 474 30.63 -9.04 -10.06
CA VAL A 474 29.66 -9.08 -11.18
C VAL A 474 29.89 -10.31 -12.10
N PRO A 475 28.85 -10.98 -12.67
CA PRO A 475 29.06 -12.18 -13.46
C PRO A 475 29.62 -11.90 -14.87
N THR A 476 30.78 -12.49 -15.18
CA THR A 476 31.28 -12.63 -16.57
C THR A 476 30.57 -13.77 -17.32
N PRO A 477 30.27 -13.62 -18.63
CA PRO A 477 29.47 -14.57 -19.40
C PRO A 477 30.23 -15.86 -19.77
N PRO A 478 29.54 -16.98 -20.05
CA PRO A 478 30.20 -18.21 -20.48
C PRO A 478 30.85 -18.02 -21.87
N LYS A 479 32.14 -18.31 -21.95
CA LYS A 479 32.87 -18.42 -23.22
C LYS A 479 32.28 -19.53 -24.08
N GLY A 480 31.73 -19.13 -25.21
CA GLY A 480 31.77 -19.89 -26.46
C GLY A 480 30.78 -21.05 -26.60
N THR A 481 29.60 -20.74 -27.14
CA THR A 481 29.03 -21.58 -28.21
C THR A 481 28.15 -20.72 -29.10
N ARG A 482 28.64 -20.41 -30.31
CA ARG A 482 27.84 -19.80 -31.37
C ARG A 482 26.76 -20.80 -31.79
N GLN A 483 25.60 -20.79 -31.13
CA GLN A 483 24.40 -21.36 -31.74
C GLN A 483 24.00 -20.46 -32.91
N ARG A 484 24.04 -21.02 -34.11
CA ARG A 484 23.54 -20.42 -35.35
C ARG A 484 22.07 -20.03 -35.14
N MET A 485 21.81 -18.74 -34.92
CA MET A 485 20.45 -18.21 -34.76
C MET A 485 19.67 -18.32 -36.07
N ARG A 486 18.55 -19.05 -36.03
CA ARG A 486 17.46 -18.88 -36.99
C ARG A 486 16.71 -17.59 -36.64
N HIS A 487 16.32 -16.81 -37.65
CA HIS A 487 15.52 -15.59 -37.50
C HIS A 487 14.17 -15.88 -36.82
N GLY A 488 14.07 -15.61 -35.52
CA GLY A 488 12.80 -15.53 -34.79
C GLY A 488 12.11 -14.19 -35.03
N THR A 489 10.80 -14.13 -34.82
CA THR A 489 10.00 -12.91 -35.02
C THR A 489 10.30 -11.87 -33.93
N GLU A 490 10.02 -10.58 -34.19
CA GLU A 490 10.21 -9.49 -33.21
C GLU A 490 9.48 -9.75 -31.88
N ARG A 491 8.31 -10.39 -31.96
CA ARG A 491 7.51 -10.81 -30.81
C ARG A 491 8.25 -11.83 -29.93
N ASP A 492 8.93 -12.80 -30.54
CA ASP A 492 9.70 -13.82 -29.83
C ASP A 492 10.90 -13.22 -29.10
N ARG A 493 11.49 -12.16 -29.67
CA ARG A 493 12.63 -11.47 -29.06
C ARG A 493 12.22 -10.60 -27.88
N ARG A 494 11.14 -9.82 -28.02
CA ARG A 494 10.56 -9.06 -26.91
C ARG A 494 10.18 -9.98 -25.74
N ALA A 495 9.62 -11.15 -26.04
CA ALA A 495 9.32 -12.14 -25.02
C ALA A 495 10.59 -12.62 -24.29
N ARG A 496 11.66 -12.95 -25.02
CA ARG A 496 12.95 -13.36 -24.42
C ARG A 496 13.59 -12.28 -23.54
N LEU A 497 13.55 -11.02 -23.96
CA LEU A 497 14.04 -9.88 -23.16
C LEU A 497 13.20 -9.67 -21.89
N LEU A 498 11.88 -9.81 -21.98
CA LEU A 498 11.02 -9.74 -20.79
C LEU A 498 11.24 -10.95 -19.88
N ASP A 499 11.51 -12.13 -20.46
CA ASP A 499 11.83 -13.34 -19.70
C ASP A 499 13.20 -13.22 -19.01
N SER A 500 14.20 -12.56 -19.59
CA SER A 500 15.50 -12.32 -18.93
C SER A 500 15.40 -11.36 -17.74
N LEU A 501 14.37 -10.51 -17.71
CA LEU A 501 14.01 -9.69 -16.55
C LEU A 501 13.29 -10.48 -15.44
N SER A 502 13.09 -11.80 -15.60
CA SER A 502 12.46 -12.62 -14.56
C SER A 502 13.29 -12.63 -13.28
N GLY A 503 12.65 -12.26 -12.17
CA GLY A 503 13.32 -12.14 -10.86
C GLY A 503 13.79 -10.72 -10.55
N TYR A 504 13.94 -9.85 -11.57
CA TYR A 504 14.20 -8.43 -11.36
C TYR A 504 12.93 -7.69 -10.95
N VAL A 505 13.12 -6.80 -9.99
CA VAL A 505 12.07 -6.00 -9.38
C VAL A 505 12.51 -4.55 -9.42
N LEU A 506 11.58 -3.67 -9.75
CA LEU A 506 11.81 -2.23 -9.74
C LEU A 506 11.06 -1.60 -8.57
N LEU A 507 11.76 -0.79 -7.79
CA LEU A 507 11.16 0.18 -6.89
C LEU A 507 11.14 1.54 -7.57
N SER A 508 10.00 2.20 -7.55
CA SER A 508 9.86 3.58 -8.00
C SER A 508 9.31 4.46 -6.89
N ALA A 509 9.88 5.64 -6.74
CA ALA A 509 9.42 6.72 -5.88
C ALA A 509 8.81 7.83 -6.74
N SER A 510 7.78 8.49 -6.23
CA SER A 510 7.10 9.57 -6.96
C SER A 510 6.70 10.72 -6.05
N ALA A 511 6.61 11.92 -6.65
CA ALA A 511 6.01 13.10 -6.06
C ALA A 511 4.55 12.92 -5.61
N ASP A 512 3.88 11.81 -5.99
CA ASP A 512 2.61 11.40 -5.38
C ASP A 512 2.75 10.84 -3.94
N HIS A 513 3.96 10.89 -3.38
CA HIS A 513 4.30 10.47 -2.02
C HIS A 513 4.26 8.96 -1.77
N THR A 514 4.20 8.16 -2.83
CA THR A 514 4.19 6.70 -2.76
C THR A 514 5.46 6.09 -3.34
N LEU A 515 5.77 4.87 -2.87
CA LEU A 515 6.68 3.96 -3.58
C LEU A 515 5.86 2.84 -4.21
N HIS A 516 6.30 2.30 -5.34
CA HIS A 516 5.70 1.14 -5.98
C HIS A 516 6.75 0.06 -6.25
N GLU A 517 6.42 -1.20 -5.93
CA GLU A 517 7.21 -2.38 -6.31
C GLU A 517 6.61 -3.00 -7.57
N TRP A 518 7.40 -3.09 -8.64
CA TRP A 518 6.98 -3.65 -9.92
C TRP A 518 7.76 -4.91 -10.26
N ASN A 519 7.08 -5.90 -10.81
CA ASN A 519 7.74 -7.00 -11.50
C ASN A 519 8.14 -6.52 -12.91
N LEU A 520 9.44 -6.50 -13.23
CA LEU A 520 9.91 -5.99 -14.52
C LEU A 520 9.57 -6.91 -15.70
N ALA A 521 9.45 -8.21 -15.48
CA ALA A 521 9.13 -9.17 -16.55
C ALA A 521 7.70 -9.02 -17.07
N ASP A 522 6.71 -8.98 -16.19
CA ASP A 522 5.29 -8.91 -16.56
C ASP A 522 4.68 -7.50 -16.46
N GLY A 523 5.38 -6.56 -15.80
CA GLY A 523 4.94 -5.20 -15.55
C GLY A 523 3.85 -5.07 -14.48
N SER A 524 3.58 -6.11 -13.71
CA SER A 524 2.58 -6.09 -12.65
C SER A 524 3.07 -5.27 -11.46
N LEU A 525 2.18 -4.43 -10.94
CA LEU A 525 2.36 -3.80 -9.64
C LEU A 525 2.20 -4.86 -8.54
N ARG A 526 3.28 -5.11 -7.80
CA ARG A 526 3.31 -6.06 -6.68
C ARG A 526 2.80 -5.43 -5.39
N GLN A 527 3.23 -4.19 -5.12
CA GLN A 527 2.94 -3.51 -3.87
C GLN A 527 3.01 -2.00 -4.03
N THR A 528 2.17 -1.28 -3.30
CA THR A 528 2.26 0.18 -3.13
C THR A 528 2.58 0.48 -1.67
N PHE A 529 3.52 1.38 -1.43
CA PHE A 529 3.96 1.83 -0.12
C PHE A 529 3.55 3.29 0.06
N THR A 530 2.85 3.62 1.15
CA THR A 530 2.61 5.01 1.57
C THR A 530 3.89 5.57 2.17
N ALA A 531 4.71 6.18 1.31
CA ALA A 531 6.13 6.22 1.54
C ALA A 531 6.61 7.41 2.34
N HIS A 532 6.15 8.62 2.02
CA HIS A 532 6.59 9.84 2.67
C HIS A 532 5.39 10.80 2.81
N THR A 533 5.50 11.80 3.67
CA THR A 533 4.48 12.86 3.78
C THR A 533 4.69 13.96 2.74
N ASP A 534 5.90 14.02 2.19
CA ASP A 534 6.36 14.88 1.10
C ASP A 534 7.08 14.02 0.04
N THR A 535 7.69 14.63 -0.98
CA THR A 535 8.26 13.93 -2.12
C THR A 535 9.47 13.08 -1.70
N PRO A 536 9.48 11.76 -1.99
CA PRO A 536 10.66 10.92 -1.84
C PRO A 536 11.77 11.39 -2.79
N ARG A 537 13.02 11.36 -2.33
CA ARG A 537 14.17 11.92 -3.05
C ARG A 537 15.08 10.84 -3.62
N GLU A 538 15.47 9.86 -2.81
CA GLU A 538 16.41 8.80 -3.20
C GLU A 538 15.95 7.44 -2.66
N ILE A 539 16.29 6.37 -3.36
CA ILE A 539 16.07 4.99 -2.92
C ILE A 539 17.39 4.23 -3.00
N SER A 540 17.81 3.63 -1.89
CA SER A 540 18.91 2.67 -1.83
C SER A 540 18.37 1.29 -1.46
N VAL A 541 18.85 0.22 -2.10
CA VAL A 541 18.47 -1.15 -1.78
C VAL A 541 19.69 -1.91 -1.27
N ALA A 542 19.55 -2.52 -0.09
CA ALA A 542 20.56 -3.34 0.56
C ALA A 542 20.07 -4.79 0.71
N ASP A 543 21.00 -5.72 0.83
CA ASP A 543 20.72 -7.07 1.30
C ASP A 543 21.07 -7.18 2.79
N VAL A 544 20.08 -7.51 3.61
CA VAL A 544 20.23 -7.72 5.05
C VAL A 544 19.99 -9.19 5.35
N ALA A 545 21.08 -9.94 5.53
CA ALA A 545 21.05 -11.38 5.83
C ALA A 545 20.27 -12.23 4.79
N GLY A 546 20.46 -11.95 3.51
CA GLY A 546 19.81 -12.62 2.37
C GLY A 546 18.40 -12.11 2.07
N ARG A 547 18.03 -10.94 2.60
CA ARG A 547 16.71 -10.34 2.44
C ARG A 547 16.83 -8.92 1.88
N PRO A 548 16.12 -8.58 0.81
CA PRO A 548 16.15 -7.24 0.26
C PRO A 548 15.44 -6.24 1.19
N VAL A 549 16.16 -5.18 1.55
CA VAL A 549 15.69 -4.04 2.34
C VAL A 549 15.92 -2.77 1.55
N ALA A 550 14.90 -1.93 1.38
CA ALA A 550 15.07 -0.60 0.79
C ALA A 550 15.11 0.48 1.86
N VAL A 551 15.88 1.54 1.61
CA VAL A 551 15.82 2.79 2.36
C VAL A 551 15.43 3.90 1.41
N SER A 552 14.32 4.58 1.69
CA SER A 552 13.89 5.76 0.94
C SER A 552 14.10 7.03 1.77
N SER A 553 14.63 8.09 1.17
CA SER A 553 14.72 9.41 1.79
C SER A 553 13.61 10.33 1.28
N GLY A 554 13.20 11.33 2.07
CA GLY A 554 12.17 12.28 1.65
C GLY A 554 12.34 13.69 2.22
N TYR A 555 11.64 14.63 1.58
CA TYR A 555 11.53 16.02 2.06
C TYR A 555 10.75 16.15 3.37
N ASP A 556 10.07 15.09 3.82
CA ASP A 556 9.37 15.02 5.09
C ASP A 556 10.29 14.89 6.32
N SER A 557 11.60 15.12 6.14
CA SER A 557 12.61 14.98 7.18
C SER A 557 12.72 13.56 7.75
N THR A 558 12.31 12.55 6.97
CA THR A 558 12.48 11.14 7.34
C THR A 558 13.19 10.35 6.25
N ALA A 559 13.96 9.35 6.68
CA ALA A 559 14.28 8.20 5.85
C ALA A 559 13.51 6.98 6.36
N ARG A 560 13.06 6.10 5.48
CA ARG A 560 12.21 4.96 5.84
C ARG A 560 12.81 3.65 5.36
N VAL A 561 12.80 2.65 6.24
CA VAL A 561 13.37 1.32 6.01
C VAL A 561 12.25 0.34 5.69
N TRP A 562 12.33 -0.30 4.53
CA TRP A 562 11.32 -1.18 3.96
C TRP A 562 11.86 -2.60 3.80
N ALA A 563 11.25 -3.57 4.46
CA ALA A 563 11.54 -4.97 4.26
C ALA A 563 10.73 -5.55 3.09
N LEU A 564 11.39 -5.70 1.94
CA LEU A 564 10.72 -6.07 0.69
C LEU A 564 10.36 -7.56 0.63
N ASP A 565 10.95 -8.36 1.51
CA ASP A 565 10.63 -9.77 1.70
C ASP A 565 9.42 -9.99 2.63
N ASP A 566 9.08 -8.99 3.46
CA ASP A 566 8.02 -9.10 4.45
C ASP A 566 6.63 -8.90 3.81
N ARG A 567 6.15 -9.99 3.20
CA ARG A 567 4.79 -10.09 2.65
C ARG A 567 3.80 -10.65 3.68
N ARG A 568 4.04 -10.51 4.99
CA ARG A 568 3.27 -11.17 6.08
C ARG A 568 1.78 -10.92 6.08
N ALA A 569 1.27 -9.98 5.31
CA ALA A 569 -0.11 -10.05 4.86
C ALA A 569 -0.24 -9.47 3.44
N GLN A 570 -0.01 -10.33 2.44
CA GLN A 570 -1.10 -10.46 1.48
C GLN A 570 -2.32 -10.86 2.31
N THR A 571 -3.12 -9.87 2.71
CA THR A 571 -4.45 -10.10 3.24
C THR A 571 -5.17 -10.95 2.20
N ALA A 572 -5.21 -12.27 2.44
CA ALA A 572 -5.67 -13.22 1.44
C ALA A 572 -7.10 -12.86 1.06
N GLY A 573 -7.29 -12.35 -0.17
CA GLY A 573 -8.60 -12.00 -0.72
C GLY A 573 -9.01 -10.51 -0.71
N SER A 574 -8.11 -9.54 -0.46
CA SER A 574 -8.45 -8.11 -0.62
C SER A 574 -8.29 -7.64 -2.07
N ILE A 575 -9.28 -6.91 -2.60
CA ILE A 575 -9.25 -6.35 -3.95
C ILE A 575 -8.24 -5.20 -4.02
N THR A 576 -7.39 -5.20 -5.05
CA THR A 576 -6.44 -4.10 -5.31
C THR A 576 -7.01 -3.10 -6.31
N PHE A 577 -6.94 -1.81 -5.97
CA PHE A 577 -7.22 -0.70 -6.88
C PHE A 577 -5.91 0.00 -7.26
N PRO A 578 -5.44 -0.15 -8.51
CA PRO A 578 -4.17 0.45 -8.94
C PRO A 578 -4.25 1.98 -9.13
N LEU A 579 -5.45 2.55 -9.15
CA LEU A 579 -5.72 3.98 -9.32
C LEU A 579 -6.87 4.40 -8.36
N PRO A 580 -7.11 5.70 -8.14
CA PRO A 580 -8.21 6.15 -7.33
C PRO A 580 -9.58 5.62 -7.73
N VAL A 581 -10.39 5.31 -6.72
CA VAL A 581 -11.77 4.87 -6.91
C VAL A 581 -12.64 6.10 -7.17
N ASN A 582 -12.83 6.42 -8.44
CA ASN A 582 -13.51 7.63 -8.88
C ASN A 582 -14.98 7.41 -9.25
N SER A 583 -15.43 6.15 -9.29
CA SER A 583 -16.84 5.83 -9.56
C SER A 583 -17.31 4.69 -8.68
N LEU A 584 -18.47 4.89 -8.04
CA LEU A 584 -19.00 3.98 -7.04
C LEU A 584 -20.52 3.94 -7.09
N THR A 585 -21.09 2.75 -6.95
CA THR A 585 -22.53 2.58 -6.81
C THR A 585 -22.83 1.46 -5.83
N VAL A 586 -23.77 1.71 -4.92
CA VAL A 586 -24.28 0.74 -3.96
C VAL A 586 -25.77 0.55 -4.20
N GLU A 587 -26.20 -0.70 -4.34
CA GLU A 587 -27.61 -1.01 -4.57
C GLU A 587 -27.98 -2.34 -3.88
N ARG A 588 -29.19 -2.39 -3.30
CA ARG A 588 -29.75 -3.67 -2.83
C ARG A 588 -30.29 -4.47 -4.01
N VAL A 589 -29.66 -5.61 -4.29
CA VAL A 589 -30.12 -6.55 -5.32
C VAL A 589 -30.35 -7.93 -4.70
N ASN A 590 -31.56 -8.46 -4.91
CA ASN A 590 -31.96 -9.80 -4.44
C ASN A 590 -31.74 -10.07 -2.94
N GLY A 591 -31.88 -9.03 -2.10
CA GLY A 591 -31.75 -9.14 -0.65
C GLY A 591 -30.34 -8.83 -0.13
N ARG A 592 -29.31 -8.80 -0.99
CA ARG A 592 -27.94 -8.41 -0.64
C ARG A 592 -27.65 -6.98 -1.10
N ILE A 593 -26.77 -6.29 -0.39
CA ILE A 593 -26.27 -5.00 -0.85
C ILE A 593 -24.92 -5.24 -1.54
N LEU A 594 -24.83 -4.79 -2.79
CA LEU A 594 -23.66 -4.94 -3.63
C LEU A 594 -23.04 -3.57 -3.89
N VAL A 595 -21.72 -3.55 -3.99
CA VAL A 595 -20.93 -2.37 -4.35
C VAL A 595 -20.26 -2.65 -5.68
N ALA A 596 -20.52 -1.83 -6.70
CA ALA A 596 -19.73 -1.82 -7.91
C ALA A 596 -18.80 -0.60 -7.89
N ALA A 597 -17.50 -0.86 -8.09
CA ALA A 597 -16.45 0.14 -8.03
C ALA A 597 -15.69 0.18 -9.36
N GLY A 598 -15.55 1.40 -9.88
CA GLY A 598 -14.69 1.76 -11.00
C GLY A 598 -13.46 2.49 -10.48
N CYS A 599 -12.31 1.91 -10.81
CA CYS A 599 -11.00 2.54 -10.71
C CYS A 599 -10.59 2.82 -12.15
N GLY A 600 -9.86 3.89 -12.46
CA GLY A 600 -9.55 4.31 -13.84
C GLY A 600 -8.71 3.33 -14.68
N ASP A 601 -8.69 2.05 -14.31
CA ASP A 601 -8.15 0.92 -15.03
C ASP A 601 -9.22 0.23 -15.90
N GLU A 602 -8.86 -0.88 -16.52
CA GLU A 602 -9.74 -1.63 -17.43
C GLU A 602 -10.66 -2.61 -16.69
N ARG A 603 -10.78 -2.53 -15.36
CA ARG A 603 -11.40 -3.59 -14.54
C ARG A 603 -12.60 -3.08 -13.75
N LEU A 604 -13.75 -3.72 -13.95
CA LEU A 604 -14.89 -3.59 -13.04
C LEU A 604 -14.69 -4.52 -11.85
N ARG A 605 -14.87 -3.98 -10.63
CA ARG A 605 -14.86 -4.77 -9.39
C ARG A 605 -16.25 -4.71 -8.76
N VAL A 606 -16.82 -5.87 -8.42
CA VAL A 606 -18.07 -5.95 -7.68
C VAL A 606 -17.84 -6.68 -6.36
N LEU A 607 -18.30 -6.08 -5.27
CA LEU A 607 -18.11 -6.55 -3.90
C LEU A 607 -19.44 -6.71 -3.18
N THR A 608 -19.49 -7.62 -2.23
CA THR A 608 -20.55 -7.69 -1.21
C THR A 608 -20.28 -6.66 -0.12
N THR A 609 -21.31 -5.94 0.34
CA THR A 609 -21.11 -5.05 1.48
C THR A 609 -20.81 -5.82 2.74
N SER A 610 -21.33 -7.04 2.95
CA SER A 610 -21.25 -7.80 4.22
C SER A 610 -19.83 -8.07 4.74
N ASP A 611 -18.91 -8.38 3.83
CA ASP A 611 -17.60 -8.91 4.16
C ASP A 611 -16.49 -8.42 3.20
N GLY A 612 -16.82 -7.51 2.29
CA GLY A 612 -15.89 -6.93 1.33
C GLY A 612 -15.31 -7.95 0.34
N ARG A 613 -15.91 -9.14 0.23
CA ARG A 613 -15.46 -10.15 -0.72
C ARG A 613 -15.84 -9.75 -2.15
N SER A 614 -14.93 -10.01 -3.08
CA SER A 614 -15.23 -9.88 -4.50
C SER A 614 -16.24 -10.93 -4.94
N GLU A 615 -17.34 -10.51 -5.57
CA GLU A 615 -18.14 -11.42 -6.41
C GLU A 615 -17.48 -11.65 -7.77
N GLY A 616 -16.66 -10.69 -8.23
CA GLY A 616 -15.82 -10.86 -9.41
C GLY A 616 -15.00 -9.63 -9.78
N ILE A 617 -13.92 -9.85 -10.53
CA ILE A 617 -13.11 -8.81 -11.19
C ILE A 617 -13.21 -9.07 -12.69
N HIS A 618 -13.80 -8.13 -13.42
CA HIS A 618 -14.18 -8.35 -14.82
C HIS A 618 -13.45 -7.35 -15.74
N LEU A 619 -12.75 -7.87 -16.77
CA LEU A 619 -11.94 -7.09 -17.71
C LEU A 619 -12.78 -6.43 -18.81
N ASN A 620 -12.65 -5.12 -19.00
CA ASN A 620 -13.38 -4.32 -19.98
C ASN A 620 -12.46 -3.88 -21.13
N GLY A 621 -12.12 -4.78 -22.05
CA GLY A 621 -11.30 -4.41 -23.22
C GLY A 621 -9.97 -3.73 -22.82
N THR A 622 -9.48 -2.80 -23.64
CA THR A 622 -8.23 -2.04 -23.43
C THR A 622 -8.48 -0.58 -23.01
N ALA A 623 -9.66 -0.29 -22.47
CA ALA A 623 -10.16 1.06 -22.25
C ALA A 623 -10.47 1.30 -20.77
N LYS A 624 -10.21 2.52 -20.27
CA LYS A 624 -10.32 2.85 -18.85
C LYS A 624 -11.78 3.02 -18.45
N VAL A 625 -12.15 2.53 -17.27
CA VAL A 625 -13.50 2.70 -16.72
C VAL A 625 -13.68 4.12 -16.22
N THR A 626 -14.66 4.84 -16.77
CA THR A 626 -15.00 6.23 -16.40
C THR A 626 -16.18 6.32 -15.45
N ALA A 627 -17.19 5.44 -15.61
CA ALA A 627 -18.35 5.40 -14.74
C ALA A 627 -18.95 3.99 -14.62
N VAL A 628 -19.53 3.68 -13.46
CA VAL A 628 -20.18 2.40 -13.16
C VAL A 628 -21.60 2.59 -12.65
N GLY A 629 -22.49 1.65 -12.99
CA GLY A 629 -23.86 1.64 -12.51
C GLY A 629 -24.32 0.20 -12.21
N LEU A 630 -25.13 0.02 -11.16
CA LEU A 630 -25.64 -1.29 -10.76
C LEU A 630 -27.16 -1.23 -10.63
N GLY A 631 -27.85 -2.25 -11.13
CA GLY A 631 -29.28 -2.34 -10.89
C GLY A 631 -29.92 -3.70 -11.15
N PRO A 632 -31.17 -3.88 -10.70
CA PRO A 632 -31.84 -5.17 -10.76
C PRO A 632 -32.60 -5.36 -12.09
N THR A 633 -32.46 -6.55 -12.70
CA THR A 633 -33.32 -7.03 -13.80
C THR A 633 -34.14 -8.24 -13.36
N ARG A 634 -35.11 -8.69 -14.19
CA ARG A 634 -35.84 -9.94 -13.94
C ARG A 634 -34.92 -11.18 -13.90
N GLU A 635 -33.81 -11.14 -14.62
CA GLU A 635 -32.87 -12.26 -14.79
C GLU A 635 -31.73 -12.23 -13.77
N GLY A 636 -31.70 -11.25 -12.87
CA GLY A 636 -30.62 -11.05 -11.90
C GLY A 636 -30.00 -9.64 -11.95
N PRO A 637 -29.00 -9.37 -11.09
CA PRO A 637 -28.26 -8.11 -11.09
C PRO A 637 -27.52 -7.91 -12.42
N VAL A 638 -27.44 -6.65 -12.86
CA VAL A 638 -26.65 -6.25 -14.03
C VAL A 638 -25.84 -5.02 -13.65
N ALA A 639 -24.52 -5.09 -13.87
CA ALA A 639 -23.62 -3.96 -13.79
C ALA A 639 -23.42 -3.38 -15.20
N VAL A 640 -23.40 -2.07 -15.31
CA VAL A 640 -23.12 -1.32 -16.54
C VAL A 640 -21.86 -0.52 -16.34
N VAL A 641 -21.04 -0.46 -17.38
CA VAL A 641 -19.75 0.22 -17.36
C VAL A 641 -19.63 1.12 -18.59
N ALA A 642 -19.20 2.35 -18.36
CA ALA A 642 -18.77 3.31 -19.36
C ALA A 642 -17.24 3.39 -19.39
N THR A 643 -16.67 3.57 -20.58
CA THR A 643 -15.23 3.69 -20.78
C THR A 643 -14.84 4.98 -21.52
N ASP A 644 -13.55 5.34 -21.43
CA ASP A 644 -12.97 6.52 -22.06
C ASP A 644 -13.00 6.50 -23.59
N ASP A 645 -12.99 5.31 -24.20
CA ASP A 645 -13.22 5.11 -25.63
C ASP A 645 -14.71 5.21 -26.05
N GLY A 646 -15.59 5.66 -25.14
CA GLY A 646 -17.01 5.87 -25.42
C GLY A 646 -17.85 4.59 -25.49
N ARG A 647 -17.32 3.43 -25.08
CA ARG A 647 -18.13 2.19 -25.04
C ARG A 647 -19.01 2.14 -23.80
N LEU A 648 -20.17 1.50 -23.98
CA LEU A 648 -21.10 1.16 -22.90
C LEU A 648 -21.34 -0.34 -22.92
N THR A 649 -21.03 -1.02 -21.81
CA THR A 649 -21.11 -2.49 -21.72
C THR A 649 -21.92 -2.90 -20.49
N ALA A 650 -22.81 -3.88 -20.63
CA ALA A 650 -23.54 -4.47 -19.51
C ALA A 650 -23.12 -5.93 -19.26
N ARG A 651 -22.97 -6.26 -17.98
CA ARG A 651 -22.42 -7.54 -17.52
C ARG A 651 -23.18 -8.10 -16.33
N ARG A 652 -23.18 -9.43 -16.19
CA ARG A 652 -23.57 -10.10 -14.95
C ARG A 652 -22.47 -9.91 -13.89
N PRO A 653 -22.78 -9.39 -12.69
CA PRO A 653 -21.77 -9.17 -11.66
C PRO A 653 -21.07 -10.42 -11.14
N GLU A 654 -21.79 -11.55 -11.06
CA GLU A 654 -21.23 -12.81 -10.55
C GLU A 654 -20.31 -13.49 -11.56
N THR A 655 -20.72 -13.55 -12.83
CA THR A 655 -20.02 -14.35 -13.86
C THR A 655 -19.15 -13.53 -14.81
N GLY A 656 -19.33 -12.20 -14.86
CA GLY A 656 -18.69 -11.33 -15.84
C GLY A 656 -19.26 -11.45 -17.25
N GLU A 657 -20.27 -12.30 -17.45
CA GLU A 657 -20.90 -12.55 -18.75
C GLU A 657 -21.42 -11.23 -19.33
N ARG A 658 -20.95 -10.89 -20.54
CA ARG A 658 -21.38 -9.70 -21.26
C ARG A 658 -22.76 -9.92 -21.87
N LYS A 659 -23.76 -9.20 -21.38
CA LYS A 659 -25.13 -9.23 -21.91
C LYS A 659 -25.25 -8.48 -23.24
N TRP A 660 -24.66 -7.29 -23.31
CA TRP A 660 -24.64 -6.46 -24.51
C TRP A 660 -23.52 -5.43 -24.44
N GLN A 661 -23.15 -4.90 -25.61
CA GLN A 661 -22.19 -3.82 -25.77
C GLN A 661 -22.66 -2.86 -26.86
N ARG A 662 -22.51 -1.56 -26.61
CA ARG A 662 -22.75 -0.52 -27.60
C ARG A 662 -21.46 -0.21 -28.37
N ALA A 663 -21.62 0.20 -29.64
CA ALA A 663 -20.53 0.79 -30.40
C ALA A 663 -19.97 2.05 -29.69
N PRO A 664 -18.65 2.28 -29.78
CA PRO A 664 -18.02 3.46 -29.18
C PRO A 664 -18.62 4.76 -29.73
N SER A 665 -18.84 5.74 -28.85
CA SER A 665 -19.06 7.14 -29.24
C SER A 665 -17.73 7.84 -29.50
N ASN A 666 -17.76 8.98 -30.20
CA ASN A 666 -16.57 9.80 -30.46
C ASN A 666 -16.04 10.52 -29.20
N SER A 667 -16.74 10.39 -28.08
CA SER A 667 -16.47 11.06 -26.81
C SER A 667 -16.64 10.09 -25.64
N PRO A 668 -15.85 10.27 -24.57
CA PRO A 668 -15.94 9.47 -23.34
C PRO A 668 -17.26 9.75 -22.62
N LEU A 669 -17.92 8.71 -22.13
CA LEU A 669 -19.12 8.89 -21.29
C LEU A 669 -18.71 9.23 -19.85
N SER A 670 -19.32 10.24 -19.24
CA SER A 670 -18.88 10.79 -17.93
C SER A 670 -19.78 10.40 -16.75
N VAL A 671 -21.08 10.22 -16.97
CA VAL A 671 -22.05 9.90 -15.91
C VAL A 671 -22.86 8.69 -16.31
N LEU A 672 -23.02 7.73 -15.40
CA LEU A 672 -23.78 6.53 -15.61
C LEU A 672 -24.66 6.23 -14.40
N VAL A 673 -25.97 6.20 -14.59
CA VAL A 673 -26.92 5.87 -13.54
C VAL A 673 -27.91 4.82 -14.01
N VAL A 674 -28.13 3.80 -13.19
CA VAL A 674 -29.15 2.78 -13.43
C VAL A 674 -30.39 3.12 -12.62
N GLY A 675 -31.55 3.07 -13.26
CA GLY A 675 -32.84 3.37 -12.63
C GLY A 675 -33.98 2.53 -13.19
N GLY A 676 -35.21 2.93 -12.86
CA GLY A 676 -36.41 2.26 -13.35
C GLY A 676 -36.94 1.18 -12.41
N SER A 677 -37.66 0.21 -12.96
CA SER A 677 -38.23 -0.91 -12.21
C SER A 677 -37.60 -2.23 -12.65
N ARG A 678 -37.67 -3.29 -11.82
CA ARG A 678 -37.22 -4.63 -12.24
C ARG A 678 -37.85 -5.10 -13.56
N ARG A 679 -39.06 -4.60 -13.88
CA ARG A 679 -39.79 -4.92 -15.13
C ARG A 679 -39.33 -4.08 -16.32
N ARG A 680 -38.90 -2.85 -16.09
CA ARG A 680 -38.41 -1.90 -17.11
C ARG A 680 -37.21 -1.14 -16.55
N PRO A 681 -36.04 -1.79 -16.48
CA PRO A 681 -34.83 -1.16 -15.97
C PRO A 681 -34.18 -0.34 -17.08
N VAL A 682 -33.62 0.80 -16.70
CA VAL A 682 -33.09 1.80 -17.64
C VAL A 682 -31.73 2.30 -17.20
N VAL A 683 -30.95 2.74 -18.18
CA VAL A 683 -29.61 3.30 -18.00
C VAL A 683 -29.63 4.71 -18.56
N LEU A 684 -29.19 5.66 -17.76
CA LEU A 684 -28.99 7.05 -18.12
C LEU A 684 -27.49 7.29 -18.25
N ALA A 685 -27.05 7.76 -19.41
CA ALA A 685 -25.65 8.07 -19.69
C ALA A 685 -25.54 9.50 -20.23
N VAL A 686 -24.56 10.27 -19.76
CA VAL A 686 -24.31 11.63 -20.25
C VAL A 686 -23.04 11.63 -21.11
N ASP A 687 -23.16 12.21 -22.30
CA ASP A 687 -22.05 12.46 -23.22
C ASP A 687 -21.61 13.93 -23.11
N PRO A 688 -20.46 14.21 -22.46
CA PRO A 688 -19.97 15.58 -22.27
C PRO A 688 -19.48 16.25 -23.55
N GLY A 689 -19.11 15.48 -24.59
CA GLY A 689 -18.49 16.03 -25.80
C GLY A 689 -19.49 16.67 -26.78
N ASP A 690 -20.76 16.29 -26.70
CA ASP A 690 -21.83 16.72 -27.63
C ASP A 690 -22.87 17.58 -26.90
N GLY A 691 -22.44 18.71 -26.31
CA GLY A 691 -23.34 19.62 -25.60
C GLY A 691 -23.95 19.05 -24.31
N ALA A 692 -23.26 18.08 -23.68
CA ALA A 692 -23.74 17.36 -22.50
C ALA A 692 -25.08 16.64 -22.74
N ARG A 693 -25.12 15.80 -23.78
CA ARG A 693 -26.34 15.08 -24.22
C ARG A 693 -26.68 13.88 -23.34
N LEU A 694 -27.95 13.77 -22.96
CA LEU A 694 -28.47 12.63 -22.22
C LEU A 694 -28.91 11.50 -23.15
N HIS A 695 -28.42 10.29 -22.88
CA HIS A 695 -28.86 9.07 -23.54
C HIS A 695 -29.54 8.11 -22.56
N VAL A 696 -30.71 7.62 -22.95
CA VAL A 696 -31.56 6.70 -22.19
C VAL A 696 -31.64 5.35 -22.90
N HIS A 697 -31.23 4.29 -22.23
CA HIS A 697 -31.21 2.94 -22.80
C HIS A 697 -31.94 1.94 -21.91
N SER A 698 -32.40 0.84 -22.50
CA SER A 698 -32.87 -0.32 -21.74
C SER A 698 -31.67 -1.05 -21.13
N LEU A 699 -31.71 -1.29 -19.81
CA LEU A 699 -30.67 -2.08 -19.13
C LEU A 699 -30.65 -3.54 -19.62
N THR A 700 -31.80 -4.08 -20.02
CA THR A 700 -31.91 -5.48 -20.45
C THR A 700 -31.29 -5.71 -21.83
N SER A 701 -31.54 -4.79 -22.78
CA SER A 701 -31.20 -5.01 -24.19
C SER A 701 -30.16 -4.04 -24.76
N GLY A 702 -29.75 -3.01 -24.03
CA GLY A 702 -28.85 -1.96 -24.50
C GLY A 702 -29.44 -1.04 -25.58
N ARG A 703 -30.72 -1.22 -25.95
CA ARG A 703 -31.37 -0.43 -27.00
C ARG A 703 -31.76 0.95 -26.47
N PRO A 704 -31.62 2.03 -27.29
CA PRO A 704 -32.10 3.35 -26.90
C PRO A 704 -33.61 3.32 -26.71
N LEU A 705 -34.10 3.98 -25.66
CA LEU A 705 -35.53 4.12 -25.41
C LEU A 705 -36.06 5.39 -26.08
N PRO A 706 -37.14 5.30 -26.86
CA PRO A 706 -37.78 6.49 -27.42
C PRO A 706 -38.51 7.25 -26.29
N GLY A 707 -38.28 8.57 -26.20
CA GLY A 707 -38.97 9.42 -25.23
C GLY A 707 -38.35 10.82 -25.10
N GLY A 708 -39.06 11.75 -24.46
CA GLY A 708 -38.65 13.16 -24.31
C GLY A 708 -37.42 13.43 -23.43
N LEU A 709 -36.79 12.39 -22.89
CA LEU A 709 -35.51 12.47 -22.19
C LEU A 709 -34.31 12.16 -23.10
N GLN A 710 -34.53 11.44 -24.20
CA GLN A 710 -33.46 11.08 -25.13
C GLN A 710 -32.97 12.32 -25.88
N GLY A 711 -31.65 12.56 -25.86
CA GLY A 711 -31.00 13.61 -26.63
C GLY A 711 -31.12 15.02 -26.04
N ARG A 712 -31.49 15.17 -24.76
CA ARG A 712 -31.51 16.49 -24.10
C ARG A 712 -30.11 17.01 -23.86
N GLU A 713 -29.91 18.28 -24.14
CA GLU A 713 -28.62 18.99 -23.99
C GLU A 713 -28.54 19.75 -22.66
N GLY A 714 -27.34 20.20 -22.33
CA GLY A 714 -27.07 21.03 -21.15
C GLY A 714 -27.26 20.29 -19.82
N VAL A 715 -27.11 18.97 -19.81
CA VAL A 715 -27.22 18.14 -18.59
C VAL A 715 -25.88 18.12 -17.87
N SER A 716 -25.85 18.64 -16.65
CA SER A 716 -24.62 18.68 -15.84
C SER A 716 -24.50 17.52 -14.87
N ALA A 717 -25.62 17.00 -14.34
CA ALA A 717 -25.62 15.93 -13.35
C ALA A 717 -26.90 15.08 -13.41
N VAL A 718 -26.80 13.79 -13.07
CA VAL A 718 -27.93 12.85 -13.10
C VAL A 718 -27.91 11.96 -11.86
N ALA A 719 -29.10 11.69 -11.30
CA ALA A 719 -29.32 10.66 -10.28
C ALA A 719 -30.60 9.88 -10.60
N ALA A 720 -30.75 8.68 -10.05
CA ALA A 720 -31.95 7.88 -10.21
C ALA A 720 -32.29 7.17 -8.90
N GLY A 721 -33.56 6.86 -8.74
CA GLY A 721 -34.05 6.20 -7.55
C GLY A 721 -35.56 6.06 -7.61
N ARG A 722 -36.17 6.09 -6.43
CA ARG A 722 -37.62 5.92 -6.29
C ARG A 722 -38.18 6.95 -5.33
N ILE A 723 -39.39 7.40 -5.67
CA ILE A 723 -40.26 8.13 -4.75
C ILE A 723 -41.41 7.18 -4.44
N ARG A 724 -41.46 6.69 -3.20
CA ARG A 724 -42.25 5.51 -2.82
C ARG A 724 -41.91 4.33 -3.74
N GLU A 725 -42.90 3.79 -4.46
CA GLU A 725 -42.70 2.68 -5.43
C GLU A 725 -42.44 3.13 -6.87
N LYS A 726 -42.47 4.45 -7.15
CA LYS A 726 -42.41 4.95 -8.52
C LYS A 726 -40.98 5.35 -8.89
N PRO A 727 -40.42 4.84 -10.00
CA PRO A 727 -39.07 5.21 -10.43
C PRO A 727 -39.01 6.68 -10.87
N VAL A 728 -37.92 7.36 -10.53
CA VAL A 728 -37.64 8.76 -10.82
C VAL A 728 -36.19 8.92 -11.25
N ALA A 729 -35.96 9.80 -12.22
CA ALA A 729 -34.64 10.35 -12.54
C ALA A 729 -34.60 11.83 -12.18
N VAL A 730 -33.53 12.25 -11.54
CA VAL A 730 -33.20 13.65 -11.25
C VAL A 730 -32.19 14.10 -12.29
N ILE A 731 -32.47 15.22 -12.95
CA ILE A 731 -31.60 15.79 -13.98
C ILE A 731 -31.30 17.23 -13.57
N GLY A 732 -30.03 17.53 -13.34
CA GLY A 732 -29.52 18.88 -13.14
C GLY A 732 -29.00 19.47 -14.45
N HIS A 733 -29.22 20.77 -14.62
CA HIS A 733 -28.82 21.52 -15.80
C HIS A 733 -27.81 22.62 -15.45
N HIS A 734 -27.02 23.03 -16.44
CA HIS A 734 -26.08 24.15 -16.30
C HIS A 734 -26.79 25.50 -16.03
N ASP A 735 -28.07 25.62 -16.37
CA ASP A 735 -28.88 26.82 -16.12
C ASP A 735 -29.42 26.91 -14.67
N GLY A 736 -29.13 25.90 -13.84
CA GLY A 736 -29.58 25.83 -12.44
C GLY A 736 -30.88 25.05 -12.21
N ALA A 737 -31.54 24.60 -13.27
CA ALA A 737 -32.78 23.83 -13.15
C ALA A 737 -32.50 22.39 -12.70
N VAL A 738 -33.30 21.88 -11.76
CA VAL A 738 -33.31 20.47 -11.36
C VAL A 738 -34.69 19.87 -11.64
N GLY A 739 -34.77 18.93 -12.58
CA GLY A 739 -36.02 18.28 -12.97
C GLY A 739 -36.15 16.85 -12.44
N LEU A 740 -37.34 16.50 -11.95
CA LEU A 740 -37.73 15.12 -11.62
C LEU A 740 -38.55 14.52 -12.75
N TRP A 741 -38.05 13.45 -13.36
CA TRP A 741 -38.61 12.85 -14.56
C TRP A 741 -39.00 11.40 -14.32
N ASN A 742 -39.98 10.91 -15.06
CA ASN A 742 -40.19 9.48 -15.20
C ASN A 742 -39.16 8.92 -16.19
N PRO A 743 -38.26 8.03 -15.77
CA PRO A 743 -37.14 7.60 -16.61
C PRO A 743 -37.57 6.64 -17.74
N VAL A 744 -38.82 6.15 -17.73
CA VAL A 744 -39.36 5.27 -18.78
C VAL A 744 -40.22 6.05 -19.78
N SER A 745 -41.14 6.90 -19.32
CA SER A 745 -42.01 7.68 -20.22
C SER A 745 -41.41 9.01 -20.68
N GLY A 746 -40.37 9.48 -19.99
CA GLY A 746 -39.74 10.79 -20.25
C GLY A 746 -40.59 11.99 -19.83
N THR A 747 -41.67 11.78 -19.07
CA THR A 747 -42.57 12.85 -18.64
C THR A 747 -42.02 13.57 -17.41
N LEU A 748 -42.06 14.91 -17.41
CA LEU A 748 -41.73 15.73 -16.25
C LEU A 748 -42.74 15.46 -15.14
N ARG A 749 -42.25 15.14 -13.94
CA ARG A 749 -43.08 15.06 -12.73
C ARG A 749 -43.06 16.37 -11.96
N ARG A 750 -41.89 16.99 -11.84
CA ARG A 750 -41.72 18.21 -11.05
C ARG A 750 -40.45 18.94 -11.45
N ASN A 751 -40.48 20.26 -11.37
CA ASN A 751 -39.31 21.11 -11.52
C ASN A 751 -38.96 21.70 -10.14
N LEU A 752 -37.71 21.53 -9.74
CA LEU A 752 -37.08 22.05 -8.54
C LEU A 752 -36.09 23.11 -9.03
N SER A 753 -36.58 24.32 -9.30
CA SER A 753 -35.73 25.41 -9.76
C SER A 753 -35.27 26.23 -8.57
N ALA A 754 -34.00 26.61 -8.57
CA ALA A 754 -33.47 27.64 -7.69
C ALA A 754 -32.62 28.60 -8.55
N ALA A 755 -32.90 29.90 -8.46
CA ALA A 755 -32.39 30.87 -9.42
C ALA A 755 -30.87 31.11 -9.29
N GLY A 756 -30.21 31.31 -10.45
CA GLY A 756 -28.98 32.11 -10.59
C GLY A 756 -27.63 31.38 -10.56
N ALA A 757 -27.59 30.05 -10.45
CA ALA A 757 -26.38 29.28 -10.22
C ALA A 757 -26.46 27.92 -10.94
N GLY A 758 -25.40 27.45 -11.59
CA GLY A 758 -25.37 26.17 -12.31
C GLY A 758 -25.28 24.96 -11.38
N VAL A 759 -25.93 23.85 -11.74
CA VAL A 759 -25.89 22.60 -10.94
C VAL A 759 -24.60 21.84 -11.23
N LEU A 760 -23.87 21.46 -10.18
CA LEU A 760 -22.64 20.67 -10.28
C LEU A 760 -22.85 19.18 -10.01
N SER A 761 -23.73 18.84 -9.05
CA SER A 761 -23.98 17.45 -8.64
C SER A 761 -25.38 17.29 -8.08
N VAL A 762 -25.99 16.11 -8.26
CA VAL A 762 -27.33 15.77 -7.75
C VAL A 762 -27.35 14.39 -7.10
N ALA A 763 -28.14 14.22 -6.04
CA ALA A 763 -28.40 12.95 -5.39
C ALA A 763 -29.88 12.79 -5.01
N LEU A 764 -30.35 11.55 -5.03
CA LEU A 764 -31.68 11.15 -4.59
C LEU A 764 -31.54 9.99 -3.61
N GLY A 765 -32.13 10.12 -2.43
CA GLY A 765 -32.12 9.09 -1.39
C GLY A 765 -33.51 8.87 -0.80
N ALA A 766 -33.81 7.64 -0.41
CA ALA A 766 -34.93 7.34 0.46
C ALA A 766 -34.47 7.51 1.92
N THR A 767 -35.27 8.22 2.73
CA THR A 767 -35.00 8.47 4.15
C THR A 767 -36.20 8.09 5.01
N VAL A 768 -36.03 7.99 6.32
CA VAL A 768 -37.13 7.79 7.30
C VAL A 768 -38.21 8.89 7.15
N GLY A 769 -37.79 10.12 6.77
CA GLY A 769 -38.66 11.27 6.55
C GLY A 769 -39.21 11.41 5.13
N GLY A 770 -39.06 10.40 4.27
CA GLY A 770 -39.47 10.43 2.85
C GLY A 770 -38.30 10.56 1.86
N SER A 771 -38.59 10.57 0.56
CA SER A 771 -37.54 10.73 -0.46
C SER A 771 -37.02 12.18 -0.50
N LEU A 772 -35.70 12.35 -0.52
CA LEU A 772 -35.04 13.65 -0.55
C LEU A 772 -34.18 13.81 -1.81
N VAL A 773 -34.17 15.03 -2.35
CA VAL A 773 -33.29 15.44 -3.44
C VAL A 773 -32.31 16.46 -2.90
N ALA A 774 -31.02 16.26 -3.14
CA ALA A 774 -29.99 17.25 -2.85
C ALA A 774 -29.29 17.65 -4.17
N ALA A 775 -29.03 18.94 -4.34
CA ALA A 775 -28.24 19.44 -5.46
C ALA A 775 -27.22 20.47 -4.97
N ALA A 776 -25.99 20.33 -5.46
CA ALA A 776 -24.90 21.26 -5.21
C ALA A 776 -24.75 22.22 -6.39
N TYR A 777 -24.51 23.49 -6.07
CA TYR A 777 -24.45 24.59 -7.02
C TYR A 777 -23.05 25.21 -7.08
N ASP A 778 -22.76 25.89 -8.18
CA ASP A 778 -21.51 26.66 -8.37
C ASP A 778 -21.34 27.80 -7.36
N ASP A 779 -22.42 28.30 -6.77
CA ASP A 779 -22.43 29.27 -5.66
C ASP A 779 -21.87 28.71 -4.33
N GLY A 780 -21.45 27.44 -4.32
CA GLY A 780 -20.90 26.75 -3.16
C GLY A 780 -21.94 26.28 -2.14
N ARG A 781 -23.23 26.33 -2.50
CA ARG A 781 -24.34 25.92 -1.64
C ARG A 781 -24.96 24.62 -2.12
N LEU A 782 -25.34 23.81 -1.15
CA LEU A 782 -26.16 22.63 -1.34
C LEU A 782 -27.60 22.97 -0.94
N ARG A 783 -28.54 22.61 -1.81
CA ARG A 783 -29.97 22.82 -1.60
C ARG A 783 -30.65 21.46 -1.48
N VAL A 784 -31.50 21.31 -0.46
CA VAL A 784 -32.22 20.06 -0.18
C VAL A 784 -33.72 20.30 -0.35
N TRP A 785 -34.39 19.38 -1.04
CA TRP A 785 -35.83 19.39 -1.20
C TRP A 785 -36.44 18.07 -0.79
N ASP A 786 -37.67 18.15 -0.31
CA ASP A 786 -38.56 17.01 -0.25
C ASP A 786 -38.98 16.60 -1.67
N ALA A 787 -38.68 15.37 -2.06
CA ALA A 787 -38.90 14.92 -3.44
C ALA A 787 -40.39 14.76 -3.79
N GLU A 788 -41.25 14.51 -2.79
CA GLU A 788 -42.69 14.34 -2.97
C GLU A 788 -43.41 15.68 -3.14
N THR A 789 -43.11 16.61 -2.24
CA THR A 789 -43.77 17.92 -2.11
C THR A 789 -43.01 19.04 -2.81
N GLY A 790 -41.77 18.81 -3.25
CA GLY A 790 -40.91 19.80 -3.91
C GLY A 790 -40.57 21.00 -3.03
N ARG A 791 -40.89 20.95 -1.73
CA ARG A 791 -40.63 22.04 -0.80
C ARG A 791 -39.15 22.03 -0.44
N PRO A 792 -38.48 23.20 -0.43
CA PRO A 792 -37.12 23.29 0.10
C PRO A 792 -37.15 22.93 1.59
N ARG A 793 -36.19 22.12 2.04
CA ARG A 793 -36.00 21.77 3.45
C ARG A 793 -34.93 22.65 4.09
N CYS A 794 -33.70 22.55 3.60
CA CYS A 794 -32.58 23.32 4.11
C CYS A 794 -31.59 23.74 3.01
N PHE A 795 -30.68 24.62 3.40
CA PHE A 795 -29.57 25.11 2.59
C PHE A 795 -28.29 24.96 3.40
N VAL A 796 -27.25 24.39 2.80
CA VAL A 796 -26.00 24.07 3.48
C VAL A 796 -24.82 24.68 2.72
N PRO A 797 -23.91 25.42 3.39
CA PRO A 797 -22.67 25.88 2.77
C PRO A 797 -21.65 24.73 2.72
N VAL A 798 -21.31 24.27 1.52
CA VAL A 798 -20.47 23.08 1.32
C VAL A 798 -19.22 23.36 0.48
N GLY A 799 -19.13 24.54 -0.14
CA GLY A 799 -18.06 24.90 -1.06
C GLY A 799 -18.28 24.34 -2.46
N HIS A 800 -17.27 24.43 -3.31
CA HIS A 800 -17.38 24.07 -4.72
C HIS A 800 -17.27 22.55 -4.95
N ALA A 801 -18.07 22.05 -5.90
CA ALA A 801 -18.00 20.70 -6.47
C ALA A 801 -18.01 19.52 -5.46
N PRO A 802 -18.94 19.48 -4.49
CA PRO A 802 -19.01 18.36 -3.56
C PRO A 802 -19.54 17.09 -4.23
N ILE A 803 -18.96 15.95 -3.85
CA ILE A 803 -19.55 14.62 -4.04
C ILE A 803 -20.67 14.50 -3.00
N ILE A 804 -21.87 14.07 -3.41
CA ILE A 804 -23.05 14.06 -2.54
C ILE A 804 -23.76 12.71 -2.51
N ALA A 805 -24.26 12.34 -1.33
CA ALA A 805 -25.14 11.19 -1.12
C ALA A 805 -26.24 11.54 -0.11
N VAL A 806 -27.39 10.85 -0.16
CA VAL A 806 -28.57 11.14 0.67
C VAL A 806 -29.12 9.86 1.26
N GLY A 807 -29.48 9.86 2.54
CA GLY A 807 -29.90 8.65 3.26
C GLY A 807 -30.18 8.94 4.73
N ASP A 808 -29.95 7.95 5.60
CA ASP A 808 -30.32 8.00 7.01
C ASP A 808 -29.13 7.78 7.94
N SER A 809 -29.12 8.50 9.07
CA SER A 809 -28.19 8.34 10.19
C SER A 809 -28.97 8.30 11.50
N SER A 810 -28.93 7.19 12.24
CA SER A 810 -29.57 7.05 13.57
C SER A 810 -31.05 7.49 13.60
N GLY A 811 -31.80 7.13 12.55
CA GLY A 811 -33.22 7.49 12.40
C GLY A 811 -33.49 8.92 11.91
N ARG A 812 -32.46 9.68 11.53
CA ARG A 812 -32.57 11.05 11.00
C ARG A 812 -32.18 11.10 9.51
N PRO A 813 -32.86 11.92 8.70
CA PRO A 813 -32.47 12.13 7.31
C PRO A 813 -31.17 12.94 7.25
N VAL A 814 -30.18 12.47 6.49
CA VAL A 814 -28.88 13.14 6.34
C VAL A 814 -28.48 13.33 4.90
N VAL A 815 -27.77 14.42 4.65
CA VAL A 815 -27.02 14.66 3.41
C VAL A 815 -25.54 14.52 3.71
N VAL A 816 -24.87 13.70 2.93
CA VAL A 816 -23.45 13.41 3.04
C VAL A 816 -22.73 14.15 1.93
N THR A 817 -21.69 14.89 2.29
CA THR A 817 -20.86 15.63 1.35
C THR A 817 -19.38 15.32 1.55
N ALA A 818 -18.64 15.19 0.46
CA ALA A 818 -17.18 15.18 0.47
C ALA A 818 -16.62 16.09 -0.62
N SER A 819 -15.41 16.59 -0.41
CA SER A 819 -14.66 17.31 -1.44
C SER A 819 -13.77 16.33 -2.20
N PRO A 820 -13.68 16.41 -3.54
CA PRO A 820 -12.82 15.53 -4.35
C PRO A 820 -11.34 15.52 -3.95
N LEU A 821 -10.85 16.61 -3.35
CA LEU A 821 -9.46 16.75 -2.87
C LEU A 821 -9.35 16.66 -1.35
N GLY A 822 -10.48 16.51 -0.65
CA GLY A 822 -10.53 16.44 0.80
C GLY A 822 -10.62 15.00 1.27
N ASN A 823 -9.98 14.70 2.40
CA ASN A 823 -10.07 13.42 3.09
C ASN A 823 -11.26 13.34 4.07
N THR A 824 -12.17 14.32 4.04
CA THR A 824 -13.20 14.48 5.07
C THR A 824 -14.59 14.34 4.48
N ILE A 825 -15.41 13.52 5.14
CA ILE A 825 -16.84 13.35 4.87
C ILE A 825 -17.62 14.12 5.93
N ARG A 826 -18.54 14.97 5.50
CA ARG A 826 -19.44 15.72 6.39
C ARG A 826 -20.86 15.23 6.23
N PHE A 827 -21.52 15.01 7.37
CA PHE A 827 -22.92 14.67 7.47
C PHE A 827 -23.68 15.89 7.96
N TRP A 828 -24.71 16.26 7.23
CA TRP A 828 -25.59 17.39 7.54
C TRP A 828 -26.98 16.86 7.83
N ASP A 829 -27.60 17.39 8.86
CA ASP A 829 -29.01 17.12 9.13
C ASP A 829 -29.84 17.69 7.97
N ALA A 830 -30.64 16.84 7.32
CA ALA A 830 -31.36 17.25 6.12
C ALA A 830 -32.61 18.10 6.42
N ASP A 831 -33.00 18.20 7.68
CA ASP A 831 -34.12 19.03 8.13
C ASP A 831 -33.64 20.40 8.61
N THR A 832 -32.55 20.47 9.39
CA THR A 832 -32.03 21.74 9.93
C THR A 832 -30.93 22.37 9.08
N GLY A 833 -30.17 21.57 8.34
CA GLY A 833 -28.94 22.01 7.64
C GLY A 833 -27.72 22.17 8.55
N GLU A 834 -27.82 21.78 9.82
CA GLU A 834 -26.70 21.83 10.77
C GLU A 834 -25.73 20.65 10.59
N PRO A 835 -24.44 20.84 10.92
CA PRO A 835 -23.47 19.75 10.89
C PRO A 835 -23.85 18.68 11.93
N HIS A 836 -24.12 17.46 11.46
CA HIS A 836 -24.48 16.32 12.29
C HIS A 836 -23.25 15.52 12.74
N ALA A 837 -22.33 15.25 11.81
CA ALA A 837 -21.11 14.48 12.08
C ALA A 837 -20.04 14.77 11.03
N THR A 838 -18.78 14.52 11.38
CA THR A 838 -17.66 14.59 10.45
C THR A 838 -16.79 13.36 10.65
N VAL A 839 -16.41 12.69 9.56
CA VAL A 839 -15.52 11.53 9.57
C VAL A 839 -14.35 11.83 8.64
N THR A 840 -13.13 11.64 9.14
CA THR A 840 -11.90 11.82 8.37
C THR A 840 -11.35 10.47 7.95
N LEU A 841 -10.96 10.37 6.69
CA LEU A 841 -10.41 9.17 6.05
C LEU A 841 -8.89 9.30 5.87
N PRO A 842 -8.19 8.18 5.68
CA PRO A 842 -6.75 8.15 5.36
C PRO A 842 -6.31 8.89 4.09
N ASP A 843 -7.23 9.18 3.16
CA ASP A 843 -6.91 9.75 1.84
C ASP A 843 -8.13 10.50 1.28
N ALA A 844 -7.93 11.22 0.18
CA ALA A 844 -8.96 12.02 -0.50
C ALA A 844 -10.14 11.18 -0.98
N VAL A 845 -11.36 11.71 -0.84
CA VAL A 845 -12.59 11.02 -1.23
C VAL A 845 -12.86 11.23 -2.72
N GLY A 846 -12.83 10.14 -3.49
CA GLY A 846 -13.08 10.15 -4.93
C GLY A 846 -14.54 9.87 -5.31
N ALA A 847 -15.26 9.09 -4.49
CA ALA A 847 -16.65 8.73 -4.77
C ALA A 847 -17.44 8.36 -3.50
N LEU A 848 -18.75 8.67 -3.49
CA LEU A 848 -19.69 8.31 -2.43
C LEU A 848 -20.95 7.69 -3.02
N SER A 849 -21.48 6.66 -2.36
CA SER A 849 -22.81 6.13 -2.67
C SER A 849 -23.42 5.52 -1.41
N MET A 850 -24.70 5.76 -1.19
CA MET A 850 -25.39 5.34 0.04
C MET A 850 -26.75 4.74 -0.29
N THR A 851 -27.09 3.67 0.42
CA THR A 851 -28.41 3.06 0.37
C THR A 851 -28.73 2.40 1.71
N GLU A 852 -29.95 2.57 2.21
CA GLU A 852 -30.45 1.90 3.42
C GLU A 852 -29.52 1.99 4.67
N GLY A 853 -28.91 3.17 4.88
CA GLY A 853 -28.00 3.42 6.01
C GLY A 853 -26.63 2.74 5.90
N VAL A 854 -26.28 2.23 4.71
CA VAL A 854 -24.95 1.76 4.35
C VAL A 854 -24.32 2.76 3.38
N LEU A 855 -23.19 3.34 3.78
CA LEU A 855 -22.43 4.30 2.98
C LEU A 855 -21.15 3.62 2.49
N ALA A 856 -20.98 3.48 1.18
CA ALA A 856 -19.70 3.10 0.61
C ALA A 856 -18.95 4.35 0.15
N VAL A 857 -17.64 4.34 0.39
CA VAL A 857 -16.75 5.48 0.11
C VAL A 857 -15.51 4.97 -0.60
N GLY A 858 -15.29 5.45 -1.82
CA GLY A 858 -14.01 5.33 -2.50
C GLY A 858 -13.09 6.46 -2.05
N TYR A 859 -11.95 6.12 -1.46
CA TYR A 859 -10.99 7.09 -0.96
C TYR A 859 -9.58 6.67 -1.35
N GLY A 860 -8.84 7.57 -2.00
CA GLY A 860 -7.60 7.22 -2.68
C GLY A 860 -7.78 5.94 -3.49
N ARG A 861 -6.89 4.97 -3.25
CA ARG A 861 -6.90 3.65 -3.87
C ARG A 861 -7.61 2.59 -3.04
N GLU A 862 -8.52 3.00 -2.17
CA GLU A 862 -9.21 2.11 -1.24
C GLU A 862 -10.72 2.33 -1.27
N LEU A 863 -11.43 1.38 -0.69
CA LEU A 863 -12.86 1.39 -0.53
C LEU A 863 -13.20 1.04 0.91
N ALA A 864 -13.96 1.91 1.58
CA ALA A 864 -14.51 1.66 2.91
C ALA A 864 -16.03 1.58 2.86
N VAL A 865 -16.61 0.73 3.70
CA VAL A 865 -18.05 0.69 3.94
C VAL A 865 -18.32 1.07 5.38
N PHE A 866 -19.22 2.05 5.55
CA PHE A 866 -19.68 2.57 6.82
C PHE A 866 -21.14 2.19 7.05
N SER A 867 -21.51 2.07 8.33
CA SER A 867 -22.90 2.04 8.74
C SER A 867 -23.13 2.95 9.94
N ALA A 868 -24.36 3.43 10.11
CA ALA A 868 -24.77 4.07 11.35
C ALA A 868 -24.69 3.09 12.54
N VAL A 869 -24.41 3.60 13.74
CA VAL A 869 -24.24 2.79 14.97
C VAL A 869 -25.49 1.94 15.27
N ASP A 870 -26.68 2.51 15.08
CA ASP A 870 -27.96 1.88 15.42
C ASP A 870 -28.54 1.02 14.28
N ASN A 871 -27.85 0.95 13.13
CA ASN A 871 -28.24 0.11 12.02
C ASN A 871 -27.27 -1.07 11.91
N PRO A 872 -27.66 -2.29 12.35
CA PRO A 872 -26.84 -3.47 12.19
C PRO A 872 -26.75 -3.93 10.73
N GLY A 873 -27.25 -3.14 9.76
CA GLY A 873 -27.12 -3.36 8.32
C GLY A 873 -27.52 -4.77 7.88
N PRO A 874 -27.19 -5.18 6.66
CA PRO A 874 -27.35 -6.57 6.22
C PRO A 874 -26.21 -7.47 6.74
N TRP A 875 -25.57 -7.10 7.86
CA TRP A 875 -24.36 -7.76 8.37
C TRP A 875 -24.70 -9.09 9.04
N ASP A 876 -25.90 -9.19 9.61
CA ASP A 876 -26.42 -10.35 10.33
C ASP A 876 -27.58 -11.03 9.57
N ASP A 877 -27.32 -11.52 8.35
CA ASP A 877 -28.02 -12.75 7.94
C ASP A 877 -27.34 -13.90 8.69
N ALA A 878 -27.89 -14.22 9.87
CA ALA A 878 -27.50 -15.35 10.72
C ALA A 878 -27.69 -16.74 10.04
N ASP A 879 -28.04 -16.77 8.74
CA ASP A 879 -28.09 -17.96 7.89
C ASP A 879 -26.95 -18.02 6.84
N SER A 880 -26.05 -17.04 6.77
CA SER A 880 -24.85 -17.07 5.91
C SER A 880 -23.59 -17.47 6.68
N ALA A 881 -23.47 -18.77 6.98
CA ALA A 881 -22.15 -19.36 7.21
C ALA A 881 -21.25 -19.15 5.97
N PRO A 882 -19.92 -18.97 6.12
CA PRO A 882 -19.03 -18.72 4.99
C PRO A 882 -19.09 -19.86 3.99
N VAL A 883 -19.55 -19.56 2.78
CA VAL A 883 -19.39 -20.43 1.62
C VAL A 883 -17.88 -20.52 1.37
N ALA A 884 -17.32 -21.70 1.63
CA ALA A 884 -15.96 -22.04 1.19
C ALA A 884 -15.88 -21.94 -0.34
N PRO A 885 -14.75 -21.52 -0.92
CA PRO A 885 -14.62 -21.30 -2.36
C PRO A 885 -15.00 -22.55 -3.15
N THR A 886 -16.03 -22.45 -3.98
CA THR A 886 -16.43 -23.48 -4.93
C THR A 886 -15.38 -23.57 -6.04
N ARG A 887 -14.68 -24.72 -6.08
CA ARG A 887 -14.06 -25.24 -7.31
C ARG A 887 -15.11 -25.34 -8.43
N PRO A 888 -14.74 -25.15 -9.70
CA PRO A 888 -15.67 -25.30 -10.79
C PRO A 888 -16.09 -26.78 -10.94
N GLU A 889 -17.41 -26.94 -11.09
CA GLU A 889 -18.15 -27.99 -11.76
C GLU A 889 -17.80 -29.46 -11.47
N GLN A 890 -18.74 -30.17 -10.85
CA GLN A 890 -19.54 -31.18 -11.56
C GLN A 890 -20.77 -31.54 -10.72
N GLY A 891 -21.92 -31.53 -11.38
CA GLY A 891 -23.23 -31.71 -10.75
C GLY A 891 -23.44 -33.10 -10.17
N VAL A 892 -24.35 -33.18 -9.21
CA VAL A 892 -25.67 -33.83 -9.28
C VAL A 892 -26.23 -33.81 -7.86
N ALA A 893 -27.54 -33.58 -7.79
CA ALA A 893 -28.36 -33.45 -6.59
C ALA A 893 -28.11 -34.54 -5.52
N GLU A 894 -28.21 -34.18 -4.24
CA GLU A 894 -29.37 -34.59 -3.42
C GLU A 894 -29.30 -34.07 -1.97
N SER A 895 -30.44 -33.51 -1.57
CA SER A 895 -31.06 -33.37 -0.24
C SER A 895 -30.26 -33.57 1.06
N LYS A 896 -30.36 -32.51 1.90
CA LYS A 896 -30.70 -32.50 3.35
C LYS A 896 -30.02 -33.54 4.25
N GLU A 897 -29.29 -33.08 5.27
CA GLU A 897 -29.82 -33.03 6.65
C GLU A 897 -28.92 -32.29 7.66
N ARG A 898 -29.64 -31.63 8.59
CA ARG A 898 -29.21 -30.90 9.79
C ARG A 898 -28.16 -31.63 10.62
N TYR A 899 -27.18 -30.90 11.19
CA TYR A 899 -26.82 -31.05 12.60
C TYR A 899 -26.29 -29.74 13.19
N GLY A 900 -27.15 -29.10 14.00
CA GLY A 900 -26.77 -28.02 14.89
C GLY A 900 -25.99 -28.53 16.11
N ARG A 901 -25.30 -27.59 16.77
CA ARG A 901 -24.61 -27.73 18.05
C ARG A 901 -25.41 -28.59 19.05
N ARG A 902 -24.87 -29.77 19.39
CA ARG A 902 -25.09 -30.43 20.69
C ARG A 902 -23.74 -30.98 21.17
N GLY A 903 -23.38 -30.64 22.41
CA GLY A 903 -22.03 -30.75 22.94
C GLY A 903 -21.44 -32.16 23.00
N GLY A 904 -20.11 -32.20 22.96
CA GLY A 904 -19.25 -33.13 23.70
C GLY A 904 -19.43 -34.64 23.55
N ARG A 905 -20.37 -35.15 22.74
CA ARG A 905 -20.56 -36.59 22.56
C ARG A 905 -19.80 -37.07 21.32
N LEU A 906 -19.00 -38.10 21.50
CA LEU A 906 -18.39 -38.84 20.40
C LEU A 906 -19.49 -39.53 19.60
N PHE A 907 -19.38 -39.49 18.27
CA PHE A 907 -20.26 -40.33 17.44
C PHE A 907 -19.94 -41.82 17.71
N PRO A 908 -20.92 -42.74 17.58
CA PRO A 908 -20.70 -44.17 17.82
C PRO A 908 -19.49 -44.75 17.07
N TRP A 909 -19.23 -44.25 15.86
CA TRP A 909 -18.13 -44.66 15.00
C TRP A 909 -16.77 -44.04 15.37
N GLU A 910 -16.78 -42.78 15.82
CA GLU A 910 -15.58 -42.16 16.42
C GLU A 910 -15.16 -42.94 17.67
N PHE A 911 -16.14 -43.34 18.49
CA PHE A 911 -15.91 -44.21 19.64
C PHE A 911 -15.42 -45.60 19.22
N ALA A 912 -16.00 -46.22 18.19
CA ALA A 912 -15.57 -47.53 17.70
C ALA A 912 -14.11 -47.52 17.22
N VAL A 913 -13.70 -46.47 16.50
CA VAL A 913 -12.31 -46.30 16.04
C VAL A 913 -11.37 -46.10 17.23
N LEU A 914 -11.72 -45.20 18.18
CA LEU A 914 -10.93 -44.99 19.40
C LEU A 914 -10.83 -46.27 20.24
N ALA A 915 -11.91 -47.02 20.41
CA ALA A 915 -11.94 -48.27 21.15
C ALA A 915 -11.11 -49.36 20.45
N HIS A 916 -11.12 -49.41 19.11
CA HIS A 916 -10.30 -50.35 18.35
C HIS A 916 -8.81 -50.05 18.51
N ILE A 917 -8.38 -48.79 18.35
CA ILE A 917 -6.99 -48.38 18.57
C ILE A 917 -6.60 -48.67 20.04
N CYS A 918 -7.49 -48.41 20.99
CA CYS A 918 -7.26 -48.66 22.41
C CYS A 918 -7.07 -50.15 22.70
N ARG A 919 -7.80 -51.03 22.00
CA ARG A 919 -7.73 -52.48 22.17
C ARG A 919 -6.46 -53.08 21.57
N GLN A 920 -5.97 -52.56 20.46
CA GLN A 920 -4.73 -53.05 19.84
C GLN A 920 -3.50 -52.63 20.64
N GLY A 921 -3.55 -51.50 21.35
CA GLY A 921 -2.48 -51.06 22.24
C GLY A 921 -1.22 -50.55 21.53
N VAL A 922 -1.21 -50.55 20.19
CA VAL A 922 -0.11 -50.08 19.33
C VAL A 922 -0.64 -49.06 18.30
N PRO A 923 0.22 -48.14 17.82
CA PRO A 923 -0.13 -47.23 16.72
C PRO A 923 -0.61 -47.99 15.49
N LEU A 924 -1.77 -47.60 14.94
CA LEU A 924 -2.34 -48.24 13.75
C LEU A 924 -2.26 -47.32 12.54
N GLY A 925 -1.88 -47.88 11.40
CA GLY A 925 -1.90 -47.18 10.13
C GLY A 925 -3.32 -46.98 9.61
N LEU A 926 -3.49 -46.03 8.68
CA LEU A 926 -4.76 -45.89 7.95
C LEU A 926 -5.17 -47.19 7.24
N SER A 927 -4.20 -47.97 6.76
CA SER A 927 -4.43 -49.26 6.10
C SER A 927 -5.05 -50.28 7.05
N ASP A 928 -4.56 -50.36 8.30
CA ASP A 928 -5.02 -51.33 9.29
C ASP A 928 -6.41 -50.96 9.82
N LEU A 929 -6.63 -49.67 10.10
CA LEU A 929 -7.95 -49.17 10.48
C LEU A 929 -8.96 -49.36 9.36
N ARG A 930 -8.51 -49.18 8.12
CA ARG A 930 -9.36 -49.42 6.96
C ARG A 930 -9.66 -50.92 6.84
N ALA A 931 -8.69 -51.81 6.96
CA ALA A 931 -8.94 -53.26 6.94
C ALA A 931 -9.89 -53.71 8.06
N ALA A 932 -9.79 -53.12 9.26
CA ALA A 932 -10.65 -53.44 10.40
C ALA A 932 -12.10 -52.95 10.23
N PHE A 933 -12.34 -51.92 9.43
CA PHE A 933 -13.65 -51.30 9.25
C PHE A 933 -14.06 -51.19 7.77
N ASP A 934 -13.45 -51.97 6.88
CA ASP A 934 -13.54 -51.78 5.41
C ASP A 934 -14.97 -51.99 4.89
N LEU A 935 -15.75 -52.82 5.58
CA LEU A 935 -17.18 -53.03 5.33
C LEU A 935 -18.06 -51.82 5.68
N HIS A 936 -17.59 -50.93 6.55
CA HIS A 936 -18.38 -49.84 7.11
C HIS A 936 -17.93 -48.45 6.64
N PHE A 937 -16.64 -48.26 6.32
CA PHE A 937 -16.10 -46.96 5.91
C PHE A 937 -15.18 -47.08 4.70
N ASN A 938 -15.45 -46.27 3.68
CA ASN A 938 -14.48 -46.05 2.62
C ASN A 938 -13.28 -45.23 3.13
N ARG A 939 -12.19 -45.21 2.35
CA ARG A 939 -10.93 -44.53 2.70
C ARG A 939 -11.10 -43.04 3.01
N GLN A 940 -12.01 -42.34 2.32
CA GLN A 940 -12.23 -40.90 2.53
C GLN A 940 -12.98 -40.64 3.84
N THR A 941 -13.99 -41.46 4.15
CA THR A 941 -14.73 -41.38 5.42
C THR A 941 -13.83 -41.70 6.60
N MET A 942 -12.98 -42.73 6.51
CA MET A 942 -11.99 -43.04 7.55
C MET A 942 -11.02 -41.87 7.80
N LYS A 943 -10.54 -41.21 6.74
CA LYS A 943 -9.72 -39.99 6.87
C LYS A 943 -10.46 -38.81 7.48
N ALA A 944 -11.78 -38.69 7.28
CA ALA A 944 -12.59 -37.65 7.89
C ALA A 944 -12.80 -37.90 9.38
N ILE A 945 -13.10 -39.15 9.77
CA ILE A 945 -13.22 -39.58 11.17
C ILE A 945 -11.90 -39.33 11.91
N LEU A 946 -10.76 -39.73 11.34
CA LEU A 946 -9.45 -39.52 11.94
C LEU A 946 -9.11 -38.04 12.10
N ARG A 947 -9.43 -37.19 11.11
CA ARG A 947 -9.25 -35.73 11.21
C ARG A 947 -10.14 -35.13 12.30
N SER A 948 -11.40 -35.56 12.40
CA SER A 948 -12.31 -35.13 13.48
C SER A 948 -11.74 -35.50 14.85
N LEU A 949 -11.29 -36.74 15.03
CA LEU A 949 -10.70 -37.21 16.28
C LEU A 949 -9.39 -36.48 16.66
N MET A 950 -8.55 -36.18 15.67
CA MET A 950 -7.35 -35.36 15.88
C MET A 950 -7.69 -33.91 16.25
N SER A 951 -8.67 -33.29 15.58
CA SER A 951 -9.12 -31.93 15.93
C SER A 951 -9.75 -31.84 17.33
N LYS A 952 -10.29 -32.96 17.83
CA LYS A 952 -10.82 -33.10 19.19
C LYS A 952 -9.74 -33.40 20.23
N GLY A 953 -8.48 -33.56 19.82
CA GLY A 953 -7.35 -33.89 20.71
C GLY A 953 -7.35 -35.31 21.26
N LEU A 954 -8.16 -36.22 20.70
CA LEU A 954 -8.31 -37.60 21.20
C LEU A 954 -7.39 -38.60 20.50
N LEU A 955 -6.85 -38.23 19.35
CA LEU A 955 -5.81 -38.95 18.62
C LEU A 955 -4.65 -38.01 18.32
N CYS A 956 -3.44 -38.56 18.31
CA CYS A 956 -2.24 -37.92 17.80
C CYS A 956 -1.60 -38.82 16.72
N GLN A 957 -0.72 -38.23 15.92
CA GLN A 957 0.07 -38.98 14.95
C GLN A 957 1.27 -39.61 15.67
N GLY A 958 1.48 -40.91 15.49
CA GLY A 958 2.65 -41.61 16.03
C GLY A 958 3.94 -41.26 15.29
N GLU A 959 5.08 -41.70 15.81
CA GLU A 959 6.42 -41.41 15.24
C GLU A 959 6.55 -41.85 13.77
N SER A 960 5.86 -42.93 13.39
CA SER A 960 5.76 -43.37 12.01
C SER A 960 4.65 -42.61 11.26
N ARG A 961 5.04 -41.85 10.24
CA ARG A 961 4.15 -41.01 9.43
C ARG A 961 2.94 -41.81 8.92
N GLY A 962 1.74 -41.44 9.37
CA GLY A 962 0.48 -42.07 8.96
C GLY A 962 -0.07 -43.13 9.91
N HIS A 963 0.56 -43.32 11.08
CA HIS A 963 0.02 -44.12 12.18
C HIS A 963 -0.61 -43.22 13.24
N TYR A 964 -1.68 -43.71 13.86
CA TYR A 964 -2.48 -42.97 14.82
C TYR A 964 -2.42 -43.64 16.20
N MET A 965 -2.18 -42.85 17.24
CA MET A 965 -2.22 -43.28 18.65
C MET A 965 -3.26 -42.47 19.43
N LEU A 966 -3.79 -43.07 20.49
CA LEU A 966 -4.62 -42.35 21.44
C LEU A 966 -3.77 -41.41 22.30
N THR A 967 -4.26 -40.20 22.50
CA THR A 967 -3.80 -39.34 23.58
C THR A 967 -4.34 -39.88 24.92
N GLU A 968 -3.75 -39.44 26.03
CA GLU A 968 -4.24 -39.77 27.39
C GLU A 968 -5.73 -39.42 27.55
N GLN A 969 -6.12 -38.25 27.03
CA GLN A 969 -7.52 -37.79 27.00
C GLN A 969 -8.43 -38.70 26.14
N GLY A 970 -7.90 -39.25 25.05
CA GLY A 970 -8.58 -40.24 24.21
C GLY A 970 -8.81 -41.57 24.95
N ARG A 971 -7.77 -42.09 25.61
CA ARG A 971 -7.82 -43.35 26.37
C ARG A 971 -8.80 -43.25 27.53
N ASP A 972 -8.73 -42.18 28.32
CA ASP A 972 -9.65 -41.90 29.41
C ASP A 972 -11.11 -41.86 28.97
N ARG A 973 -11.36 -41.36 27.76
CA ARG A 973 -12.71 -41.22 27.21
C ARG A 973 -13.26 -42.55 26.73
N VAL A 974 -12.40 -43.42 26.20
CA VAL A 974 -12.75 -44.80 25.88
C VAL A 974 -13.07 -45.58 27.16
N GLU A 975 -12.20 -45.50 28.16
CA GLU A 975 -12.37 -46.20 29.43
C GLU A 975 -13.62 -45.75 30.19
N ARG A 976 -13.90 -44.44 30.26
CA ARG A 976 -15.14 -43.91 30.86
C ARG A 976 -16.40 -44.39 30.14
N ALA A 977 -16.36 -44.55 28.84
CA ALA A 977 -17.49 -45.05 28.06
C ALA A 977 -17.66 -46.57 28.17
N ILE A 978 -16.58 -47.33 28.38
CA ILE A 978 -16.65 -48.77 28.69
C ILE A 978 -17.19 -48.99 30.10
N ARG A 979 -16.69 -48.23 31.09
CA ARG A 979 -17.17 -48.29 32.49
C ARG A 979 -18.63 -47.83 32.64
N SER A 980 -19.11 -46.96 31.76
CA SER A 980 -20.48 -46.43 31.79
C SER A 980 -21.51 -47.26 30.99
N ARG A 981 -21.22 -48.50 30.59
CA ARG A 981 -22.18 -49.36 29.86
C ARG A 981 -23.48 -49.61 30.64
N GLY A 982 -24.46 -48.75 30.40
CA GLY A 982 -25.70 -49.17 29.76
C GLY A 982 -25.65 -48.71 28.30
N LEU A 983 -25.22 -49.57 27.37
CA LEU A 983 -25.43 -49.30 25.95
C LEU A 983 -26.95 -49.17 25.72
N PRO A 984 -27.46 -48.08 25.12
CA PRO A 984 -28.86 -48.02 24.75
C PRO A 984 -29.13 -49.10 23.71
N LYS A 985 -30.04 -50.03 24.04
CA LYS A 985 -30.56 -51.03 23.12
C LYS A 985 -30.99 -50.35 21.81
N ARG A 986 -30.38 -50.74 20.69
CA ARG A 986 -30.91 -50.46 19.35
C ARG A 986 -32.34 -51.03 19.26
N ARG A 987 -33.32 -50.19 18.90
CA ARG A 987 -34.51 -50.65 18.20
C ARG A 987 -34.21 -50.54 16.71
N GLY A 988 -34.26 -51.66 16.00
CA GLY A 988 -34.18 -51.73 14.54
C GLY A 988 -32.84 -52.23 14.02
N GLN A 989 -32.86 -53.44 13.49
CA GLN A 989 -31.78 -54.13 12.79
C GLN A 989 -31.24 -53.33 11.59
N MET A 990 -29.92 -53.33 11.43
CA MET A 990 -29.27 -54.20 10.44
C MET A 990 -27.92 -54.62 11.01
N ASP A 991 -27.76 -55.94 11.11
CA ASP A 991 -26.51 -56.66 11.30
C ASP A 991 -25.77 -56.74 9.96
N GLY A 992 -24.44 -56.72 10.03
CA GLY A 992 -23.51 -56.80 8.90
C GLY A 992 -22.23 -56.06 9.22
#